data_AF-A0A2G2XMY4-F1
#
_entry.id   AF-A0A2G2XMY4-F1
#
_cell.length_a   1.000
_cell.length_b   1.000
_cell.length_c   1.000
_cell.angle_alpha   90.00
_cell.angle_beta   90.00
_cell.angle_gamma   90.00
#
_symmetry.space_group_name_H-M   'P 1'
#
loop_
_entity.id
_entity.type
_entity.pdbx_description
1 polymer ?
#
loop_
_entity_poly.entity_id
_entity_poly.type
_entity_poly.pdbx_seq_one_letter_code
_entity_poly.pdbx_strand_id
1 'polypeptide(L)'
;MSKHDKSNVLRVVICGLVLYMCTVIFLNRFPSSDHLFSTCQTIKSSNNNVAETNISHLVFGLMGNEKAWHHRKHYVEAWWRPNVTRGHLFLDVPPIGDDLLPWSLNSPPYRISEDIPKLLKETGHDDARVLRIVHGIMEVVREAREDQVRWVIMGDDDSVFFVDNMVDILAQYDHNKYYYLGGHSEFILSNYWYSFNQGFGGAGIILSYPLAKAFANNVMSCLKRYAHLKSSDRTIMLCVADLGVNLSPLQGIHQIDLRRDISGFLSYHPKSLLVSLHHYDMVNPIFPSMNRAQSGFHLQNDAKYDQSRMLQQTICHHRSQSWTFSVSWGYSVHIYETIMPRSWIQRPIETFQKWQRSPRPPHYMFDTRNPSWHPCEAPHVFFLKSVEKMQSGEIVTTYTRGWPRGIGACSSSGNYSAEYVSEIHVYSSATKRILIDRCECCNVTHETGSNKADIKCSYGGGLDSSTNLELLELDIVDGLLYPGEDKSEIYCWIDVDYVAVDLNLLKESEISAYKMSPPIRGKRQKRKRDRSLGIGVCHFRLLMKSLCSFGYGGMQWIHSIKMWIVEHLYQRPTLTRFDPERFNRINDYEERMEKYKCPKEIGDWVKLFRSLTIDKITWNLHWFPWRQVIHSSVIRPFLLLMGIRDVQPYVPLRVLRQLGKRQIIPIMENMTEFIFEVRPEIPLLEDLAQQI
;
A
#
# COMPACT_ATOMS: atom_id res chain seq x y z
N MET A 1 -35.00 38.84 52.65
CA MET A 1 -34.79 38.93 51.18
C MET A 1 -35.67 40.04 50.63
N SER A 2 -35.03 41.11 50.14
CA SER A 2 -35.71 42.35 49.77
C SER A 2 -36.53 42.18 48.49
N LYS A 3 -37.50 43.08 48.25
CA LYS A 3 -38.31 43.13 47.01
C LYS A 3 -37.45 43.19 45.73
N HIS A 4 -36.17 43.56 45.83
CA HIS A 4 -35.23 43.58 44.71
C HIS A 4 -34.71 42.19 44.28
N ASP A 5 -34.63 41.21 45.18
CA ASP A 5 -34.16 39.85 44.84
C ASP A 5 -35.22 39.04 44.07
N LYS A 6 -36.50 39.25 44.38
CA LYS A 6 -37.60 38.52 43.71
C LYS A 6 -37.72 38.88 42.23
N SER A 7 -37.38 40.11 41.85
CA SER A 7 -37.40 40.56 40.45
C SER A 7 -36.29 39.91 39.61
N ASN A 8 -35.12 39.63 40.21
CA ASN A 8 -34.01 39.02 39.49
C ASN A 8 -34.20 37.51 39.34
N VAL A 9 -34.73 36.84 40.36
CA VAL A 9 -35.10 35.42 40.27
C VAL A 9 -36.20 35.21 39.24
N LEU A 10 -37.21 36.08 39.19
CA LEU A 10 -38.29 35.99 38.19
C LEU A 10 -37.76 36.15 36.76
N ARG A 11 -36.81 37.06 36.52
CA ARG A 11 -36.19 37.23 35.20
C ARG A 11 -35.37 36.02 34.78
N VAL A 12 -34.64 35.39 35.71
CA VAL A 12 -33.88 34.16 35.42
C VAL A 12 -34.80 32.99 35.11
N VAL A 13 -35.92 32.85 35.83
CA VAL A 13 -36.92 31.80 35.57
C VAL A 13 -37.61 32.02 34.23
N ILE A 14 -37.95 33.26 33.88
CA ILE A 14 -38.54 33.58 32.56
C ILE A 14 -37.54 33.31 31.43
N CYS A 15 -36.27 33.70 31.56
CA CYS A 15 -35.25 33.38 30.56
C CYS A 15 -35.03 31.87 30.43
N GLY A 16 -35.05 31.12 31.54
CA GLY A 16 -34.96 29.66 31.54
C GLY A 16 -36.14 29.00 30.83
N LEU A 17 -37.37 29.47 31.08
CA LEU A 17 -38.57 28.98 30.40
C LEU A 17 -38.57 29.30 28.91
N VAL A 18 -38.11 30.49 28.50
CA VAL A 18 -38.00 30.84 27.07
C VAL A 18 -36.95 29.96 26.39
N LEU A 19 -35.80 29.71 27.02
CA LEU A 19 -34.78 28.80 26.49
C LEU A 19 -35.28 27.34 26.41
N TYR A 20 -36.05 26.89 27.41
CA TYR A 20 -36.68 25.58 27.39
C TYR A 20 -37.72 25.44 26.29
N MET A 21 -38.59 26.44 26.11
CA MET A 21 -39.58 26.42 25.03
C MET A 21 -38.93 26.49 23.64
N CYS A 22 -37.86 27.30 23.49
CA CYS A 22 -37.09 27.35 22.25
C CYS A 22 -36.40 26.01 21.94
N THR A 23 -35.85 25.31 22.94
CA THR A 23 -35.24 23.99 22.75
C THR A 23 -36.27 22.92 22.43
N VAL A 24 -37.44 22.93 23.07
CA VAL A 24 -38.56 22.02 22.73
C VAL A 24 -39.07 22.26 21.30
N ILE A 25 -39.18 23.52 20.85
CA ILE A 25 -39.57 23.84 19.47
C ILE A 25 -38.48 23.44 18.47
N PHE A 26 -37.19 23.61 18.82
CA PHE A 26 -36.08 23.18 17.96
C PHE A 26 -35.98 21.65 17.86
N LEU A 27 -36.22 20.93 18.95
CA LEU A 27 -36.19 19.46 18.99
C LEU A 27 -37.43 18.83 18.34
N ASN A 28 -38.60 19.48 18.41
CA ASN A 28 -39.84 19.03 17.74
C ASN A 28 -39.91 19.39 16.24
N ARG A 29 -38.93 20.12 15.69
CA ARG A 29 -38.79 20.35 14.24
C ARG A 29 -37.98 19.28 13.52
N PHE A 30 -37.41 18.33 14.24
CA PHE A 30 -36.83 17.12 13.65
C PHE A 30 -37.88 16.01 13.68
N PRO A 31 -38.30 15.45 12.52
CA PRO A 31 -39.09 14.23 12.51
C PRO A 31 -38.32 13.14 13.26
N SER A 32 -39.00 12.44 14.16
CA SER A 32 -38.49 11.33 14.95
C SER A 32 -37.76 10.33 14.05
N SER A 33 -36.45 10.25 14.21
CA SER A 33 -35.60 9.28 13.53
C SER A 33 -35.67 7.92 14.23
N ASP A 34 -36.88 7.34 14.29
CA ASP A 34 -37.10 5.95 14.71
C ASP A 34 -36.94 4.95 13.54
N HIS A 35 -36.27 5.38 12.46
CA HIS A 35 -35.92 4.53 11.31
C HIS A 35 -34.42 4.32 11.07
N LEU A 36 -33.52 4.77 11.97
CA LEU A 36 -32.07 4.62 11.77
C LEU A 36 -31.46 3.30 12.29
N PHE A 37 -32.26 2.40 12.86
CA PHE A 37 -31.83 1.05 13.24
C PHE A 37 -32.80 -0.02 12.73
N SER A 38 -32.98 -0.10 11.42
CA SER A 38 -33.37 -1.32 10.71
C SER A 38 -33.45 -0.99 9.23
N THR A 39 -32.35 -1.19 8.51
CA THR A 39 -32.26 -2.09 7.35
C THR A 39 -30.81 -1.99 6.89
N CYS A 40 -30.01 -3.03 7.11
CA CYS A 40 -28.84 -3.26 6.27
C CYS A 40 -29.39 -3.65 4.89
N GLN A 41 -29.90 -2.67 4.17
CA GLN A 41 -30.20 -2.81 2.76
C GLN A 41 -28.85 -2.72 2.09
N THR A 42 -28.39 -3.90 1.65
CA THR A 42 -27.54 -4.06 0.48
C THR A 42 -27.79 -2.89 -0.46
N ILE A 43 -26.75 -2.12 -0.81
CA ILE A 43 -26.81 -1.20 -1.93
C ILE A 43 -27.12 -2.08 -3.14
N LYS A 44 -28.41 -2.30 -3.41
CA LYS A 44 -28.87 -2.64 -4.74
C LYS A 44 -28.59 -1.37 -5.52
N SER A 45 -27.53 -1.45 -6.32
CA SER A 45 -27.35 -0.63 -7.52
C SER A 45 -28.73 -0.24 -8.04
N SER A 46 -28.97 1.06 -8.17
CA SER A 46 -30.11 1.54 -8.93
C SER A 46 -30.10 0.80 -10.27
N ASN A 47 -31.14 -0.01 -10.52
CA ASN A 47 -31.41 -0.70 -11.77
C ASN A 47 -31.61 0.32 -12.91
N ASN A 48 -30.54 0.99 -13.33
CA ASN A 48 -30.36 1.24 -14.73
C ASN A 48 -29.77 -0.07 -15.27
N ASN A 49 -30.51 -0.75 -16.14
CA ASN A 49 -30.06 -1.94 -16.86
C ASN A 49 -28.91 -1.60 -17.83
N VAL A 50 -27.82 -1.02 -17.33
CA VAL A 50 -26.57 -0.90 -18.07
C VAL A 50 -25.93 -2.27 -17.95
N ALA A 51 -25.92 -3.03 -19.06
CA ALA A 51 -25.28 -4.34 -19.10
C ALA A 51 -23.85 -4.23 -18.54
N GLU A 52 -23.42 -5.18 -17.72
CA GLU A 52 -22.06 -5.18 -17.16
C GLU A 52 -21.01 -5.27 -18.27
N THR A 53 -19.85 -4.63 -18.08
CA THR A 53 -18.76 -4.71 -19.07
C THR A 53 -18.29 -6.16 -19.14
N ASN A 54 -18.15 -6.66 -20.36
CA ASN A 54 -17.66 -8.00 -20.65
C ASN A 54 -16.67 -7.93 -21.82
N ILE A 55 -16.05 -9.06 -22.17
CA ILE A 55 -15.00 -9.13 -23.19
C ILE A 55 -15.39 -8.57 -24.57
N SER A 56 -16.66 -8.63 -24.98
CA SER A 56 -17.09 -8.12 -26.30
C SER A 56 -17.06 -6.60 -26.40
N HIS A 57 -16.99 -5.91 -25.26
CA HIS A 57 -16.93 -4.46 -25.17
C HIS A 57 -15.50 -3.89 -25.25
N LEU A 58 -14.49 -4.76 -25.19
CA LEU A 58 -13.07 -4.39 -25.27
C LEU A 58 -12.59 -4.54 -26.72
N VAL A 59 -11.85 -3.55 -27.23
CA VAL A 59 -11.18 -3.64 -28.53
C VAL A 59 -9.69 -3.40 -28.39
N PHE A 60 -8.89 -4.35 -28.89
CA PHE A 60 -7.43 -4.28 -28.86
C PHE A 60 -6.88 -3.69 -30.16
N GLY A 61 -6.01 -2.70 -30.05
CA GLY A 61 -5.19 -2.14 -31.10
C GLY A 61 -3.73 -2.44 -30.81
N LEU A 62 -3.21 -3.52 -31.39
CA LEU A 62 -1.82 -3.90 -31.17
C LEU A 62 -0.95 -3.22 -32.23
N MET A 63 0.05 -2.46 -31.80
CA MET A 63 0.98 -1.79 -32.72
C MET A 63 2.22 -2.68 -32.89
N GLY A 64 2.30 -3.35 -34.04
CA GLY A 64 3.44 -4.20 -34.39
C GLY A 64 4.20 -3.66 -35.60
N ASN A 65 5.28 -4.36 -35.93
CA ASN A 65 5.92 -4.26 -37.25
C ASN A 65 6.18 -5.65 -37.81
N GLU A 66 6.14 -5.76 -39.13
CA GLU A 66 6.22 -7.06 -39.82
C GLU A 66 7.50 -7.82 -39.46
N LYS A 67 8.64 -7.13 -39.45
CA LYS A 67 9.95 -7.73 -39.18
C LYS A 67 10.04 -8.36 -37.78
N ALA A 68 9.49 -7.71 -36.77
CA ALA A 68 9.50 -8.22 -35.40
C ALA A 68 8.45 -9.32 -35.18
N TRP A 69 7.35 -9.28 -35.92
CA TRP A 69 6.23 -10.22 -35.79
C TRP A 69 6.66 -11.68 -35.98
N HIS A 70 7.61 -11.95 -36.89
CA HIS A 70 8.26 -13.26 -37.09
C HIS A 70 8.65 -13.96 -35.78
N HIS A 71 9.11 -13.19 -34.79
CA HIS A 71 9.58 -13.73 -33.51
C HIS A 71 8.61 -13.46 -32.36
N ARG A 72 7.78 -12.42 -32.46
CA ARG A 72 6.89 -11.96 -31.39
C ARG A 72 5.49 -12.54 -31.44
N LYS A 73 5.06 -13.11 -32.58
CA LYS A 73 3.70 -13.66 -32.76
C LYS A 73 3.24 -14.57 -31.61
N HIS A 74 4.13 -15.42 -31.11
CA HIS A 74 3.83 -16.38 -30.06
C HIS A 74 3.45 -15.74 -28.72
N TYR A 75 3.90 -14.51 -28.44
CA TYR A 75 3.54 -13.80 -27.21
C TYR A 75 2.10 -13.35 -27.25
N VAL A 76 1.65 -12.83 -28.39
CA VAL A 76 0.26 -12.46 -28.63
C VAL A 76 -0.65 -13.69 -28.71
N GLU A 77 -0.22 -14.73 -29.44
CA GLU A 77 -0.98 -15.99 -29.57
C GLU A 77 -1.16 -16.74 -28.24
N ALA A 78 -0.33 -16.46 -27.22
CA ALA A 78 -0.46 -17.07 -25.91
C ALA A 78 -1.74 -16.63 -25.18
N TRP A 79 -2.20 -15.40 -25.38
CA TRP A 79 -3.37 -14.84 -24.67
C TRP A 79 -4.54 -14.47 -25.60
N TRP A 80 -4.28 -14.25 -26.89
CA TRP A 80 -5.33 -13.96 -27.86
C TRP A 80 -6.30 -15.13 -27.99
N ARG A 81 -7.61 -14.83 -28.04
CA ARG A 81 -8.66 -15.85 -28.09
C ARG A 81 -9.44 -15.70 -29.40
N PRO A 82 -9.18 -16.53 -30.42
CA PRO A 82 -9.86 -16.45 -31.70
C PRO A 82 -11.38 -16.46 -31.54
N ASN A 83 -12.08 -15.58 -32.26
CA ASN A 83 -13.54 -15.38 -32.19
C ASN A 83 -14.09 -14.89 -30.82
N VAL A 84 -13.23 -14.59 -29.85
CA VAL A 84 -13.63 -14.09 -28.53
C VAL A 84 -13.06 -12.69 -28.28
N THR A 85 -11.74 -12.51 -28.45
CA THR A 85 -11.11 -11.19 -28.37
C THR A 85 -11.36 -10.42 -29.67
N ARG A 86 -11.67 -9.13 -29.54
CA ARG A 86 -11.93 -8.22 -30.66
C ARG A 86 -10.78 -7.23 -30.80
N GLY A 87 -10.33 -6.97 -32.02
CA GLY A 87 -9.20 -6.08 -32.26
C GLY A 87 -8.42 -6.43 -33.50
N HIS A 88 -7.35 -5.69 -33.74
CA HIS A 88 -6.44 -5.91 -34.86
C HIS A 88 -4.98 -5.68 -34.45
N LEU A 89 -4.08 -6.38 -35.13
CA LEU A 89 -2.66 -6.03 -35.19
C LEU A 89 -2.43 -5.07 -36.34
N PHE A 90 -1.92 -3.89 -36.06
CA PHE A 90 -1.54 -2.92 -37.07
C PHE A 90 -0.07 -3.13 -37.42
N LEU A 91 0.21 -3.44 -38.68
CA LEU A 91 1.55 -3.62 -39.25
C LEU A 91 1.97 -2.38 -40.06
N ASP A 92 3.27 -2.18 -40.18
CA ASP A 92 3.88 -1.10 -40.97
C ASP A 92 3.87 -1.42 -42.47
N VAL A 93 4.02 -2.70 -42.82
CA VAL A 93 3.93 -3.22 -44.19
C VAL A 93 3.15 -4.54 -44.23
N PRO A 94 2.64 -4.97 -45.40
CA PRO A 94 2.02 -6.28 -45.56
C PRO A 94 2.96 -7.42 -45.11
N PRO A 95 2.45 -8.46 -44.44
CA PRO A 95 3.26 -9.63 -44.07
C PRO A 95 3.82 -10.33 -45.31
N ILE A 96 5.08 -10.72 -45.27
CA ILE A 96 5.78 -11.39 -46.37
C ILE A 96 6.42 -12.68 -45.84
N GLY A 97 6.44 -13.73 -46.66
CA GLY A 97 7.11 -14.99 -46.35
C GLY A 97 6.17 -16.11 -45.89
N ASP A 98 6.63 -17.35 -46.09
CA ASP A 98 5.86 -18.57 -45.82
C ASP A 98 5.73 -18.88 -44.31
N ASP A 99 6.45 -18.16 -43.45
CA ASP A 99 6.41 -18.31 -41.99
C ASP A 99 5.39 -17.40 -41.30
N LEU A 100 4.91 -16.38 -42.02
CA LEU A 100 3.76 -15.54 -41.63
C LEU A 100 2.49 -15.87 -42.43
N LEU A 101 2.63 -16.44 -43.62
CA LEU A 101 1.52 -16.76 -44.52
C LEU A 101 1.39 -18.29 -44.74
N PRO A 102 0.16 -18.85 -44.69
CA PRO A 102 -1.11 -18.17 -44.44
C PRO A 102 -1.22 -17.62 -43.01
N TRP A 103 -1.93 -16.50 -42.86
CA TRP A 103 -2.05 -15.83 -41.57
C TRP A 103 -2.64 -16.77 -40.51
N SER A 104 -1.97 -16.86 -39.36
CA SER A 104 -2.38 -17.75 -38.28
C SER A 104 -3.78 -17.41 -37.76
N LEU A 105 -4.63 -18.42 -37.65
CA LEU A 105 -5.96 -18.27 -37.04
C LEU A 105 -5.90 -18.00 -35.53
N ASN A 106 -4.76 -18.29 -34.90
CA ASN A 106 -4.51 -18.00 -33.49
C ASN A 106 -4.05 -16.56 -33.26
N SER A 107 -3.66 -15.86 -34.32
CA SER A 107 -3.25 -14.47 -34.28
C SER A 107 -4.45 -13.53 -34.47
N PRO A 108 -4.41 -12.29 -33.93
CA PRO A 108 -5.40 -11.27 -34.27
C PRO A 108 -5.41 -11.00 -35.78
N PRO A 109 -6.56 -10.65 -36.37
CA PRO A 109 -6.57 -10.19 -37.75
C PRO A 109 -5.69 -8.94 -37.89
N TYR A 110 -4.99 -8.79 -39.01
CA TYR A 110 -4.11 -7.64 -39.21
C TYR A 110 -4.75 -6.52 -40.06
N ARG A 111 -4.20 -5.32 -39.90
CA ARG A 111 -4.40 -4.14 -40.75
C ARG A 111 -3.05 -3.54 -41.08
N ILE A 112 -2.97 -2.83 -42.19
CA ILE A 112 -1.78 -2.05 -42.55
C ILE A 112 -2.06 -0.61 -42.14
N SER A 113 -1.13 -0.01 -41.40
CA SER A 113 -1.23 1.39 -41.02
C SER A 113 -1.31 2.30 -42.24
N GLU A 114 -1.92 3.47 -42.07
CA GLU A 114 -2.05 4.44 -43.16
C GLU A 114 -0.69 4.95 -43.69
N ASP A 115 -0.73 5.63 -44.84
CA ASP A 115 0.44 6.18 -45.52
C ASP A 115 1.22 7.17 -44.63
N ILE A 116 2.26 6.66 -43.97
CA ILE A 116 3.09 7.42 -43.03
C ILE A 116 3.81 8.59 -43.70
N PRO A 117 4.45 8.46 -44.90
CA PRO A 117 4.98 9.60 -45.65
C PRO A 117 4.00 10.75 -45.84
N LYS A 118 2.73 10.44 -46.19
CA LYS A 118 1.68 11.45 -46.33
C LYS A 118 1.39 12.14 -44.98
N LEU A 119 1.21 11.37 -43.91
CA LEU A 119 0.92 11.90 -42.57
C LEU A 119 2.08 12.76 -42.03
N LEU A 120 3.32 12.39 -42.32
CA LEU A 120 4.49 13.21 -41.98
C LEU A 120 4.46 14.56 -42.68
N LYS A 121 4.13 14.60 -43.97
CA LYS A 121 3.99 15.85 -44.72
C LYS A 121 2.87 16.73 -44.17
N GLU A 122 1.76 16.11 -43.76
CA GLU A 122 0.59 16.84 -43.23
C GLU A 122 0.83 17.39 -41.83
N THR A 123 1.51 16.63 -40.96
CA THR A 123 1.71 16.98 -39.55
C THR A 123 3.03 17.69 -39.27
N GLY A 124 4.05 17.50 -40.10
CA GLY A 124 5.41 17.97 -39.84
C GLY A 124 6.13 17.24 -38.70
N HIS A 125 5.66 16.05 -38.30
CA HIS A 125 6.23 15.30 -37.17
C HIS A 125 7.64 14.77 -37.49
N ASP A 126 8.56 14.85 -36.53
CA ASP A 126 9.99 14.54 -36.76
C ASP A 126 10.32 13.03 -36.69
N ASP A 127 9.46 12.22 -36.09
CA ASP A 127 9.61 10.76 -35.97
C ASP A 127 8.38 10.02 -36.52
N ALA A 128 8.59 9.25 -37.59
CA ALA A 128 7.57 8.46 -38.28
C ALA A 128 6.95 7.37 -37.40
N ARG A 129 7.72 6.77 -36.49
CA ARG A 129 7.26 5.67 -35.64
C ARG A 129 6.33 6.18 -34.56
N VAL A 130 6.72 7.30 -33.93
CA VAL A 130 5.89 8.01 -32.94
C VAL A 130 4.57 8.42 -33.58
N LEU A 131 4.63 9.07 -34.74
CA LEU A 131 3.44 9.47 -35.48
C LEU A 131 2.51 8.28 -35.73
N ARG A 132 3.07 7.16 -36.24
CA ARG A 132 2.30 5.95 -36.55
C ARG A 132 1.58 5.40 -35.32
N ILE A 133 2.29 5.25 -34.20
CA ILE A 133 1.72 4.67 -32.97
C ILE A 133 0.59 5.55 -32.42
N VAL A 134 0.81 6.87 -32.36
CA VAL A 134 -0.18 7.83 -31.86
C VAL A 134 -1.40 7.90 -32.78
N HIS A 135 -1.18 7.95 -34.10
CA HIS A 135 -2.23 7.91 -35.11
C HIS A 135 -3.03 6.60 -35.07
N GLY A 136 -2.39 5.49 -34.71
CA GLY A 136 -3.00 4.18 -34.61
C GLY A 136 -4.25 4.13 -33.71
N ILE A 137 -4.34 4.97 -32.68
CA ILE A 137 -5.57 5.08 -31.86
C ILE A 137 -6.78 5.48 -32.72
N MET A 138 -6.61 6.41 -33.66
CA MET A 138 -7.66 6.81 -34.58
C MET A 138 -8.04 5.66 -35.51
N GLU A 139 -7.06 4.88 -35.99
CA GLU A 139 -7.31 3.72 -36.84
C GLU A 139 -8.08 2.63 -36.09
N VAL A 140 -7.73 2.37 -34.83
CA VAL A 140 -8.43 1.41 -33.97
C VAL A 140 -9.87 1.86 -33.74
N VAL A 141 -10.09 3.14 -33.41
CA VAL A 141 -11.43 3.69 -33.23
C VAL A 141 -12.26 3.56 -34.51
N ARG A 142 -11.67 3.79 -35.68
CA ARG A 142 -12.34 3.64 -36.99
C ARG A 142 -12.75 2.20 -37.26
N GLU A 143 -11.89 1.23 -36.97
CA GLU A 143 -12.20 -0.20 -37.14
C GLU A 143 -13.19 -0.71 -36.08
N ALA A 144 -13.21 -0.08 -34.91
CA ALA A 144 -14.10 -0.38 -33.80
C ALA A 144 -15.52 0.16 -34.07
N ARG A 145 -16.27 -0.53 -34.94
CA ARG A 145 -17.72 -0.30 -35.20
C ARG A 145 -18.47 0.04 -33.90
N GLU A 146 -19.15 1.19 -33.88
CA GLU A 146 -19.47 1.97 -32.65
C GLU A 146 -20.41 1.26 -31.66
N ASP A 147 -21.26 0.34 -32.13
CA ASP A 147 -22.51 -0.03 -31.47
C ASP A 147 -22.37 -0.71 -30.10
N GLN A 148 -21.16 -1.14 -29.71
CA GLN A 148 -20.94 -1.96 -28.50
C GLN A 148 -19.56 -1.76 -27.83
N VAL A 149 -18.75 -0.79 -28.27
CA VAL A 149 -17.38 -0.61 -27.72
C VAL A 149 -17.43 0.25 -26.47
N ARG A 150 -16.74 -0.18 -25.42
CA ARG A 150 -16.60 0.59 -24.16
C ARG A 150 -15.17 0.98 -23.85
N TRP A 151 -14.23 0.15 -24.28
CA TRP A 151 -12.81 0.31 -23.95
C TRP A 151 -11.94 0.02 -25.16
N VAL A 152 -11.05 0.95 -25.47
CA VAL A 152 -10.01 0.82 -26.49
C VAL A 152 -8.69 0.56 -25.78
N ILE A 153 -8.03 -0.54 -26.11
CA ILE A 153 -6.78 -0.97 -25.49
C ILE A 153 -5.69 -0.92 -26.54
N MET A 154 -4.71 -0.07 -26.34
CA MET A 154 -3.49 -0.03 -27.14
C MET A 154 -2.42 -0.89 -26.45
N GLY A 155 -1.63 -1.64 -27.21
CA GLY A 155 -0.51 -2.42 -26.69
C GLY A 155 0.49 -2.78 -27.78
N ASP A 156 1.65 -3.31 -27.37
CA ASP A 156 2.71 -3.75 -28.29
C ASP A 156 2.65 -5.26 -28.55
N ASP A 157 3.30 -5.71 -29.63
CA ASP A 157 3.33 -7.11 -30.07
C ASP A 157 4.22 -8.04 -29.21
N ASP A 158 4.93 -7.50 -28.22
CA ASP A 158 5.75 -8.22 -27.21
C ASP A 158 5.11 -8.24 -25.81
N SER A 159 3.79 -8.03 -25.75
CA SER A 159 3.04 -7.94 -24.50
C SER A 159 2.08 -9.12 -24.31
N VAL A 160 1.99 -9.59 -23.07
CA VAL A 160 1.08 -10.66 -22.66
C VAL A 160 -0.03 -10.09 -21.79
N PHE A 161 -1.29 -10.19 -22.23
CA PHE A 161 -2.44 -9.63 -21.52
C PHE A 161 -3.25 -10.70 -20.76
N PHE A 162 -3.82 -10.29 -19.63
CA PHE A 162 -4.70 -11.07 -18.77
C PHE A 162 -6.13 -10.51 -18.92
N VAL A 163 -6.80 -10.96 -19.98
CA VAL A 163 -8.05 -10.33 -20.48
C VAL A 163 -9.23 -10.45 -19.51
N ASP A 164 -9.38 -11.56 -18.79
CA ASP A 164 -10.48 -11.73 -17.82
C ASP A 164 -10.31 -10.80 -16.63
N ASN A 165 -9.08 -10.64 -16.11
CA ASN A 165 -8.76 -9.67 -15.07
C ASN A 165 -9.00 -8.23 -15.56
N MET A 166 -8.63 -7.93 -16.80
CA MET A 166 -8.91 -6.63 -17.41
C MET A 166 -10.41 -6.34 -17.46
N VAL A 167 -11.24 -7.33 -17.86
CA VAL A 167 -12.70 -7.20 -17.83
C VAL A 167 -13.20 -6.95 -16.40
N ASP A 168 -12.73 -7.73 -15.42
CA ASP A 168 -13.14 -7.62 -14.02
C ASP A 168 -12.76 -6.25 -13.42
N ILE A 169 -11.65 -5.64 -13.83
CA ILE A 169 -11.27 -4.27 -13.47
C ILE A 169 -12.19 -3.25 -14.15
N LEU A 170 -12.32 -3.32 -15.48
CA LEU A 170 -13.04 -2.32 -16.28
C LEU A 170 -14.55 -2.33 -16.05
N ALA A 171 -15.11 -3.44 -15.56
CA ALA A 171 -16.51 -3.52 -15.12
C ALA A 171 -16.83 -2.58 -13.95
N GLN A 172 -15.83 -2.18 -13.16
CA GLN A 172 -16.01 -1.29 -12.01
C GLN A 172 -16.05 0.19 -12.40
N TYR A 173 -15.67 0.53 -13.64
CA TYR A 173 -15.62 1.91 -14.12
C TYR A 173 -16.85 2.24 -14.98
N ASP A 174 -17.35 3.47 -14.84
CA ASP A 174 -18.39 4.00 -15.71
C ASP A 174 -17.82 4.34 -17.10
N HIS A 175 -17.91 3.39 -18.02
CA HIS A 175 -17.38 3.51 -19.39
C HIS A 175 -17.90 4.71 -20.20
N ASN A 176 -18.93 5.43 -19.73
CA ASN A 176 -19.43 6.65 -20.38
C ASN A 176 -18.62 7.91 -20.01
N LYS A 177 -17.73 7.81 -19.01
CA LYS A 177 -16.82 8.90 -18.61
C LYS A 177 -15.49 8.82 -19.35
N TYR A 178 -14.69 9.86 -19.22
CA TYR A 178 -13.33 9.88 -19.74
C TYR A 178 -12.36 9.23 -18.75
N TYR A 179 -11.78 8.11 -19.17
CA TYR A 179 -10.75 7.40 -18.43
C TYR A 179 -9.54 7.14 -19.32
N TYR A 180 -8.37 7.53 -18.84
CA TYR A 180 -7.07 7.14 -19.34
C TYR A 180 -6.39 6.28 -18.28
N LEU A 181 -6.37 4.96 -18.51
CA LEU A 181 -5.80 3.99 -17.58
C LEU A 181 -4.51 3.41 -18.19
N GLY A 182 -3.53 3.10 -17.35
CA GLY A 182 -2.26 2.53 -17.76
C GLY A 182 -1.37 2.21 -16.57
N GLY A 183 -0.16 1.71 -16.82
CA GLY A 183 0.83 1.39 -15.78
C GLY A 183 2.07 2.27 -15.89
N HIS A 184 2.76 2.43 -14.76
CA HIS A 184 4.09 3.03 -14.71
C HIS A 184 5.16 1.97 -14.98
N SER A 185 6.37 2.45 -15.28
CA SER A 185 7.53 1.58 -15.34
C SER A 185 8.03 1.21 -13.94
N GLU A 186 8.44 -0.04 -13.76
CA GLU A 186 9.13 -0.51 -12.56
C GLU A 186 10.46 0.22 -12.33
N PHE A 187 11.07 0.73 -13.39
CA PHE A 187 12.36 1.41 -13.35
C PHE A 187 12.18 2.93 -13.23
N ILE A 188 12.70 3.51 -12.14
CA ILE A 188 12.48 4.93 -11.80
C ILE A 188 12.87 5.88 -12.94
N LEU A 189 14.02 5.64 -13.59
CA LEU A 189 14.51 6.56 -14.61
C LEU A 189 13.64 6.57 -15.87
N SER A 190 12.95 5.47 -16.20
CA SER A 190 11.98 5.49 -17.30
C SER A 190 10.86 6.49 -17.00
N ASN A 191 10.29 6.47 -15.80
CA ASN A 191 9.26 7.45 -15.41
C ASN A 191 9.81 8.89 -15.39
N TYR A 192 11.05 9.07 -14.91
CA TYR A 192 11.70 10.39 -14.89
C TYR A 192 11.96 10.95 -16.30
N TRP A 193 12.44 10.13 -17.25
CA TRP A 193 12.77 10.58 -18.61
C TRP A 193 11.52 10.82 -19.47
N TYR A 194 10.48 10.02 -19.26
CA TYR A 194 9.25 10.12 -20.04
C TYR A 194 8.19 10.93 -19.31
N SER A 195 7.51 10.34 -18.32
CA SER A 195 6.60 11.04 -17.39
C SER A 195 6.11 10.11 -16.26
N PHE A 196 5.78 10.68 -15.11
CA PHE A 196 4.98 10.03 -14.06
C PHE A 196 3.46 10.14 -14.29
N ASN A 197 3.03 10.87 -15.34
CA ASN A 197 1.62 11.01 -15.71
C ASN A 197 1.28 10.27 -17.01
N GLN A 198 2.15 9.40 -17.51
CA GLN A 198 1.89 8.57 -18.68
C GLN A 198 1.64 7.11 -18.28
N GLY A 199 0.69 6.47 -18.95
CA GLY A 199 0.70 5.02 -19.08
C GLY A 199 1.74 4.63 -20.12
N PHE A 200 2.58 3.64 -19.81
CA PHE A 200 3.51 3.10 -20.78
C PHE A 200 2.75 2.23 -21.80
N GLY A 201 2.95 2.52 -23.09
CA GLY A 201 2.16 1.99 -24.20
C GLY A 201 2.31 0.50 -24.37
N GLY A 202 3.55 0.00 -24.25
CA GLY A 202 3.85 -1.42 -24.30
C GLY A 202 3.10 -2.23 -23.25
N ALA A 203 3.15 -1.79 -21.98
CA ALA A 203 2.36 -2.39 -20.89
C ALA A 203 0.85 -2.37 -21.16
N GLY A 204 0.37 -1.38 -21.90
CA GLY A 204 -1.02 -1.25 -22.29
C GLY A 204 -1.62 0.07 -21.84
N ILE A 205 -2.17 0.81 -22.80
CA ILE A 205 -2.95 2.03 -22.56
C ILE A 205 -4.42 1.71 -22.80
N ILE A 206 -5.27 1.97 -21.81
CA ILE A 206 -6.71 1.73 -21.89
C ILE A 206 -7.44 3.08 -21.88
N LEU A 207 -8.22 3.33 -22.92
CA LEU A 207 -9.06 4.50 -23.05
C LEU A 207 -10.52 4.08 -23.00
N SER A 208 -11.33 4.75 -22.17
CA SER A 208 -12.79 4.70 -22.32
C SER A 208 -13.16 5.12 -23.74
N TYR A 209 -14.15 4.49 -24.35
CA TYR A 209 -14.52 4.75 -25.74
C TYR A 209 -14.86 6.24 -26.04
N PRO A 210 -15.59 6.98 -25.17
CA PRO A 210 -15.82 8.41 -25.37
C PRO A 210 -14.52 9.23 -25.45
N LEU A 211 -13.52 8.91 -24.61
CA LEU A 211 -12.21 9.56 -24.66
C LEU A 211 -11.43 9.18 -25.93
N ALA A 212 -11.44 7.90 -26.31
CA ALA A 212 -10.78 7.44 -27.52
C ALA A 212 -11.34 8.13 -28.77
N LYS A 213 -12.66 8.33 -28.84
CA LYS A 213 -13.33 9.08 -29.92
C LYS A 213 -12.94 10.56 -29.91
N ALA A 214 -12.92 11.20 -28.74
CA ALA A 214 -12.47 12.59 -28.62
C ALA A 214 -10.98 12.76 -29.03
N PHE A 215 -10.14 11.80 -28.65
CA PHE A 215 -8.74 11.73 -29.06
C PHE A 215 -8.62 11.58 -30.58
N ALA A 216 -9.30 10.60 -31.17
CA ALA A 216 -9.27 10.33 -32.61
C ALA A 216 -9.66 11.56 -33.44
N ASN A 217 -10.66 12.33 -32.99
CA ASN A 217 -11.09 13.55 -33.66
C ASN A 217 -10.04 14.69 -33.63
N ASN A 218 -9.13 14.68 -32.66
CA ASN A 218 -8.15 15.75 -32.43
C ASN A 218 -6.70 15.33 -32.72
N VAL A 219 -6.44 14.04 -32.99
CA VAL A 219 -5.08 13.47 -33.05
C VAL A 219 -4.17 14.19 -34.05
N MET A 220 -4.70 14.60 -35.20
CA MET A 220 -3.91 15.29 -36.24
C MET A 220 -3.45 16.68 -35.80
N SER A 221 -4.29 17.41 -35.04
CA SER A 221 -3.89 18.69 -34.44
C SER A 221 -2.85 18.48 -33.34
N CYS A 222 -3.04 17.44 -32.52
CA CYS A 222 -2.09 17.09 -31.47
C CYS A 222 -0.70 16.71 -32.03
N LEU A 223 -0.66 15.87 -33.06
CA LEU A 223 0.58 15.46 -33.72
C LEU A 223 1.34 16.64 -34.35
N LYS A 224 0.64 17.66 -34.86
CA LYS A 224 1.25 18.92 -35.30
C LYS A 224 1.85 19.71 -34.13
N ARG A 225 1.11 19.80 -33.04
CA ARG A 225 1.51 20.56 -31.84
C ARG A 225 2.75 19.98 -31.18
N TYR A 226 2.84 18.66 -31.13
CA TYR A 226 3.94 17.94 -30.50
C TYR A 226 4.86 17.25 -31.51
N ALA A 227 4.98 17.81 -32.72
CA ALA A 227 5.78 17.27 -33.82
C ALA A 227 7.24 16.92 -33.46
N HIS A 228 7.80 17.60 -32.45
CA HIS A 228 9.18 17.44 -32.00
C HIS A 228 9.40 16.25 -31.05
N LEU A 229 8.34 15.63 -30.53
CA LEU A 229 8.47 14.55 -29.54
C LEU A 229 8.93 13.23 -30.17
N LYS A 230 9.71 12.49 -29.39
CA LYS A 230 10.34 11.21 -29.80
C LYS A 230 9.82 9.99 -29.04
N SER A 231 8.74 10.15 -28.28
CA SER A 231 8.08 9.09 -27.51
C SER A 231 6.59 9.09 -27.83
N SER A 232 6.08 7.95 -28.30
CA SER A 232 4.66 7.73 -28.57
C SER A 232 3.82 7.92 -27.32
N ASP A 233 4.21 7.28 -26.23
CA ASP A 233 3.43 7.21 -25.00
C ASP A 233 3.31 8.58 -24.36
N ARG A 234 4.42 9.33 -24.35
CA ARG A 234 4.44 10.72 -23.90
C ARG A 234 3.58 11.62 -24.77
N THR A 235 3.57 11.38 -26.08
CA THR A 235 2.73 12.14 -27.02
C THR A 235 1.25 11.83 -26.78
N ILE A 236 0.88 10.56 -26.60
CA ILE A 236 -0.49 10.14 -26.25
C ILE A 236 -0.92 10.81 -24.94
N MET A 237 -0.09 10.75 -23.90
CA MET A 237 -0.36 11.39 -22.61
C MET A 237 -0.65 12.89 -22.76
N LEU A 238 0.16 13.62 -23.54
CA LEU A 238 -0.05 15.05 -23.77
C LEU A 238 -1.32 15.33 -24.58
N CYS A 239 -1.60 14.54 -25.62
CA CYS A 239 -2.85 14.65 -26.38
C CYS A 239 -4.09 14.39 -25.52
N VAL A 240 -4.01 13.45 -24.58
CA VAL A 240 -5.09 13.16 -23.63
C VAL A 240 -5.22 14.29 -22.59
N ALA A 241 -4.10 14.84 -22.12
CA ALA A 241 -4.09 15.99 -21.21
C ALA A 241 -4.68 17.26 -21.85
N ASP A 242 -4.50 17.46 -23.15
CA ASP A 242 -5.14 18.53 -23.92
C ASP A 242 -6.68 18.41 -23.95
N LEU A 243 -7.20 17.20 -23.71
CA LEU A 243 -8.64 16.94 -23.53
C LEU A 243 -9.09 17.04 -22.06
N GLY A 244 -8.19 17.45 -21.16
CA GLY A 244 -8.46 17.66 -19.74
C GLY A 244 -8.49 16.37 -18.90
N VAL A 245 -7.84 15.29 -19.36
CA VAL A 245 -7.85 13.99 -18.68
C VAL A 245 -6.45 13.61 -18.22
N ASN A 246 -6.33 13.15 -16.99
CA ASN A 246 -5.07 12.66 -16.40
C ASN A 246 -5.04 11.13 -16.35
N LEU A 247 -3.84 10.58 -16.24
CA LEU A 247 -3.64 9.15 -16.01
C LEU A 247 -4.27 8.71 -14.70
N SER A 248 -4.98 7.59 -14.74
CA SER A 248 -5.39 6.81 -13.58
C SER A 248 -4.60 5.49 -13.58
N PRO A 249 -3.54 5.38 -12.78
CA PRO A 249 -2.64 4.23 -12.83
C PRO A 249 -3.31 2.95 -12.31
N LEU A 250 -3.04 1.83 -12.98
CA LEU A 250 -3.44 0.49 -12.58
C LEU A 250 -2.21 -0.35 -12.20
N GLN A 251 -2.20 -0.86 -10.98
CA GLN A 251 -1.02 -1.50 -10.40
C GLN A 251 -0.61 -2.84 -11.07
N GLY A 252 -1.55 -3.53 -11.72
CA GLY A 252 -1.29 -4.79 -12.42
C GLY A 252 -0.86 -4.64 -13.88
N ILE A 253 -0.67 -3.42 -14.38
CA ILE A 253 -0.13 -3.15 -15.71
C ILE A 253 1.38 -2.95 -15.58
N HIS A 254 2.17 -3.90 -16.09
CA HIS A 254 3.62 -3.92 -15.92
C HIS A 254 4.36 -3.68 -17.23
N GLN A 255 5.17 -2.61 -17.26
CA GLN A 255 6.06 -2.32 -18.39
C GLN A 255 7.26 -3.27 -18.43
N ILE A 256 7.72 -3.75 -17.27
CA ILE A 256 8.89 -4.60 -17.09
C ILE A 256 10.12 -4.00 -17.80
N ASP A 257 10.44 -2.75 -17.47
CA ASP A 257 11.75 -2.19 -17.76
C ASP A 257 12.79 -2.82 -16.79
N LEU A 258 12.93 -4.13 -16.89
CA LEU A 258 13.85 -4.99 -16.19
C LEU A 258 14.50 -5.90 -17.22
N ARG A 259 15.67 -6.46 -16.91
CA ARG A 259 16.40 -7.34 -17.82
C ARG A 259 16.73 -8.66 -17.16
N ARG A 260 16.95 -9.67 -18.01
CA ARG A 260 17.39 -11.02 -17.63
C ARG A 260 16.35 -11.72 -16.75
N ASP A 261 16.75 -12.20 -15.57
CA ASP A 261 15.94 -13.09 -14.74
C ASP A 261 14.95 -12.29 -13.87
N ILE A 262 13.70 -12.18 -14.32
CA ILE A 262 12.63 -11.53 -13.57
C ILE A 262 11.90 -12.45 -12.57
N SER A 263 12.43 -13.64 -12.28
CA SER A 263 11.75 -14.60 -11.39
C SER A 263 11.49 -14.04 -10.00
N GLY A 264 12.40 -13.24 -9.45
CA GLY A 264 12.20 -12.56 -8.18
C GLY A 264 11.04 -11.57 -8.20
N PHE A 265 10.85 -10.86 -9.31
CA PHE A 265 9.71 -9.96 -9.53
C PHE A 265 8.41 -10.76 -9.69
N LEU A 266 8.37 -11.79 -10.54
CA LEU A 266 7.16 -12.61 -10.74
C LEU A 266 6.76 -13.46 -9.51
N SER A 267 7.71 -13.73 -8.60
CA SER A 267 7.45 -14.41 -7.32
C SER A 267 6.81 -13.50 -6.27
N TYR A 268 6.61 -12.23 -6.62
CA TYR A 268 6.00 -11.20 -5.79
C TYR A 268 5.12 -10.32 -6.67
N HIS A 269 3.81 -10.51 -6.62
CA HIS A 269 2.89 -9.56 -7.21
C HIS A 269 2.20 -8.74 -6.11
N PRO A 270 2.04 -7.41 -6.31
CA PRO A 270 1.23 -6.61 -5.39
C PRO A 270 -0.22 -7.11 -5.32
N LYS A 271 -0.95 -6.69 -4.29
CA LYS A 271 -2.36 -7.02 -4.08
C LYS A 271 -3.29 -6.31 -5.10
N SER A 272 -3.14 -6.66 -6.37
CA SER A 272 -3.93 -6.17 -7.49
C SER A 272 -4.05 -7.27 -8.54
N LEU A 273 -5.10 -7.22 -9.37
CA LEU A 273 -5.25 -8.18 -10.46
C LEU A 273 -4.18 -7.90 -11.53
N LEU A 274 -3.43 -8.93 -11.91
CA LEU A 274 -2.45 -8.85 -12.99
C LEU A 274 -3.18 -8.58 -14.32
N VAL A 275 -2.75 -7.56 -15.07
CA VAL A 275 -3.40 -7.12 -16.32
C VAL A 275 -2.49 -7.38 -17.52
N SER A 276 -1.20 -7.10 -17.38
CA SER A 276 -0.25 -7.26 -18.48
C SER A 276 1.18 -7.42 -18.01
N LEU A 277 1.98 -8.09 -18.84
CA LEU A 277 3.42 -8.20 -18.71
C LEU A 277 4.04 -7.78 -20.05
N HIS A 278 4.82 -6.70 -20.05
CA HIS A 278 5.51 -6.19 -21.24
C HIS A 278 7.02 -6.43 -21.22
N HIS A 279 7.67 -6.08 -22.34
CA HIS A 279 9.06 -6.37 -22.72
C HIS A 279 9.43 -7.84 -22.52
N TYR A 280 8.50 -8.74 -22.87
CA TYR A 280 8.69 -10.17 -22.67
C TYR A 280 9.86 -10.74 -23.50
N ASP A 281 10.26 -10.04 -24.57
CA ASP A 281 11.43 -10.36 -25.39
C ASP A 281 12.77 -9.96 -24.73
N MET A 282 12.76 -9.04 -23.77
CA MET A 282 13.95 -8.50 -23.09
C MET A 282 14.36 -9.31 -21.85
N VAL A 283 13.48 -10.19 -21.37
CA VAL A 283 13.70 -11.00 -20.17
C VAL A 283 14.09 -12.43 -20.53
N ASN A 284 14.66 -13.20 -19.60
CA ASN A 284 14.92 -14.63 -19.79
C ASN A 284 13.58 -15.40 -19.83
N PRO A 285 13.54 -16.63 -20.40
CA PRO A 285 12.39 -17.50 -20.19
C PRO A 285 12.05 -17.62 -18.71
N ILE A 286 10.77 -17.45 -18.37
CA ILE A 286 10.33 -17.33 -16.98
C ILE A 286 10.16 -18.70 -16.29
N PHE A 287 10.13 -19.79 -17.07
CA PHE A 287 10.09 -21.17 -16.57
C PHE A 287 11.37 -21.95 -16.94
N PRO A 288 11.83 -22.86 -16.05
CA PRO A 288 12.96 -23.73 -16.33
C PRO A 288 12.72 -24.61 -17.54
N SER A 289 13.77 -24.87 -18.33
CA SER A 289 13.75 -25.79 -19.49
C SER A 289 12.75 -25.44 -20.59
N MET A 290 12.21 -24.22 -20.59
CA MET A 290 11.32 -23.70 -21.62
C MET A 290 11.98 -22.51 -22.34
N ASN A 291 11.64 -22.31 -23.61
CA ASN A 291 11.92 -21.04 -24.28
C ASN A 291 10.86 -19.98 -23.91
N ARG A 292 11.03 -18.74 -24.37
CA ARG A 292 10.09 -17.64 -24.06
C ARG A 292 8.67 -17.93 -24.51
N ALA A 293 8.50 -18.37 -25.75
CA ALA A 293 7.18 -18.70 -26.31
C ALA A 293 6.48 -19.79 -25.49
N GLN A 294 7.17 -20.91 -25.24
CA GLN A 294 6.67 -22.00 -24.40
C GLN A 294 6.29 -21.52 -23.00
N SER A 295 7.12 -20.65 -22.40
CA SER A 295 6.85 -20.08 -21.08
C SER A 295 5.58 -19.21 -21.07
N GLY A 296 5.34 -18.44 -22.13
CA GLY A 296 4.15 -17.60 -22.27
C GLY A 296 2.87 -18.44 -22.39
N PHE A 297 2.91 -19.49 -23.23
CA PHE A 297 1.80 -20.45 -23.34
C PHE A 297 1.55 -21.19 -22.02
N HIS A 298 2.62 -21.59 -21.31
CA HIS A 298 2.49 -22.27 -20.01
C HIS A 298 1.81 -21.38 -18.97
N LEU A 299 2.24 -20.12 -18.85
CA LEU A 299 1.62 -19.14 -17.95
C LEU A 299 0.15 -18.89 -18.28
N GLN A 300 -0.18 -18.71 -19.57
CA GLN A 300 -1.54 -18.44 -20.01
C GLN A 300 -2.45 -19.68 -19.93
N ASN A 301 -1.90 -20.89 -20.02
CA ASN A 301 -2.67 -22.11 -19.79
C ASN A 301 -3.15 -22.21 -18.34
N ASP A 302 -2.33 -21.76 -17.39
CA ASP A 302 -2.72 -21.70 -15.98
C ASP A 302 -3.75 -20.59 -15.70
N ALA A 303 -3.54 -19.42 -16.30
CA ALA A 303 -4.46 -18.29 -16.21
C ALA A 303 -5.89 -18.61 -16.67
N LYS A 304 -6.10 -19.64 -17.51
CA LYS A 304 -7.44 -20.12 -17.91
C LYS A 304 -8.23 -20.74 -16.77
N TYR A 305 -7.56 -21.27 -15.74
CA TYR A 305 -8.20 -21.88 -14.58
C TYR A 305 -8.62 -20.82 -13.56
N ASP A 306 -7.71 -19.88 -13.28
CA ASP A 306 -8.02 -18.75 -12.40
C ASP A 306 -7.07 -17.57 -12.63
N GLN A 307 -7.49 -16.65 -13.50
CA GLN A 307 -6.71 -15.46 -13.78
C GLN A 307 -6.58 -14.52 -12.58
N SER A 308 -7.57 -14.54 -11.66
CA SER A 308 -7.64 -13.59 -10.55
C SER A 308 -6.58 -13.81 -9.48
N ARG A 309 -6.00 -15.02 -9.44
CA ARG A 309 -4.91 -15.38 -8.52
C ARG A 309 -3.53 -15.32 -9.17
N MET A 310 -3.42 -15.11 -10.49
CA MET A 310 -2.12 -15.07 -11.16
C MET A 310 -1.11 -14.18 -10.45
N LEU A 311 0.04 -14.77 -10.11
CA LEU A 311 1.18 -14.20 -9.40
C LEU A 311 0.91 -13.69 -7.97
N GLN A 312 -0.31 -13.83 -7.46
CA GLN A 312 -0.66 -13.33 -6.12
C GLN A 312 0.20 -14.03 -5.06
N GLN A 313 0.85 -13.22 -4.22
CA GLN A 313 1.72 -13.74 -3.17
C GLN A 313 0.92 -14.15 -1.93
N THR A 314 1.10 -15.39 -1.50
CA THR A 314 0.55 -15.95 -0.26
C THR A 314 1.67 -16.52 0.60
N ILE A 315 1.75 -16.12 1.88
CA ILE A 315 2.85 -16.47 2.79
C ILE A 315 2.34 -17.28 3.99
N CYS A 316 2.87 -18.49 4.14
CA CYS A 316 2.46 -19.48 5.12
C CYS A 316 3.61 -19.85 6.03
N HIS A 317 3.35 -20.02 7.33
CA HIS A 317 4.35 -20.47 8.29
C HIS A 317 4.05 -21.89 8.74
N HIS A 318 4.93 -22.83 8.43
CA HIS A 318 4.86 -24.20 8.92
C HIS A 318 5.73 -24.31 10.19
N ARG A 319 5.11 -24.00 11.34
CA ARG A 319 5.83 -23.80 12.61
C ARG A 319 6.48 -25.06 13.18
N SER A 320 5.96 -26.24 12.87
CA SER A 320 6.51 -27.52 13.35
C SER A 320 7.94 -27.80 12.87
N GLN A 321 8.30 -27.35 11.66
CA GLN A 321 9.66 -27.48 11.11
C GLN A 321 10.35 -26.11 10.99
N SER A 322 9.75 -25.05 11.54
CA SER A 322 10.22 -23.67 11.42
C SER A 322 10.42 -23.23 9.96
N TRP A 323 9.52 -23.59 9.05
CA TRP A 323 9.63 -23.21 7.64
C TRP A 323 8.66 -22.09 7.25
N THR A 324 9.07 -21.27 6.29
CA THR A 324 8.20 -20.31 5.61
C THR A 324 8.00 -20.70 4.16
N PHE A 325 6.74 -20.76 3.74
CA PHE A 325 6.36 -20.94 2.35
C PHE A 325 5.91 -19.59 1.78
N SER A 326 6.39 -19.23 0.60
CA SER A 326 5.90 -18.10 -0.18
C SER A 326 5.44 -18.60 -1.53
N VAL A 327 4.13 -18.54 -1.78
CA VAL A 327 3.48 -18.99 -3.01
C VAL A 327 3.21 -17.78 -3.89
N SER A 328 3.70 -17.78 -5.12
CA SER A 328 3.21 -16.97 -6.23
C SER A 328 2.33 -17.86 -7.09
N TRP A 329 1.01 -17.71 -6.95
CA TRP A 329 0.05 -18.62 -7.56
C TRP A 329 0.20 -18.63 -9.09
N GLY A 330 0.26 -19.81 -9.68
CA GLY A 330 0.49 -19.97 -11.11
C GLY A 330 1.92 -19.74 -11.60
N TYR A 331 2.89 -19.51 -10.70
CA TYR A 331 4.28 -19.26 -11.11
C TYR A 331 5.32 -20.02 -10.28
N SER A 332 5.47 -19.69 -9.01
CA SER A 332 6.55 -20.23 -8.16
C SER A 332 6.15 -20.46 -6.72
N VAL A 333 6.87 -21.34 -6.03
CA VAL A 333 6.81 -21.51 -4.57
C VAL A 333 8.22 -21.49 -4.00
N HIS A 334 8.42 -20.75 -2.92
CA HIS A 334 9.66 -20.71 -2.17
C HIS A 334 9.49 -21.36 -0.80
N ILE A 335 10.47 -22.18 -0.39
CA ILE A 335 10.61 -22.65 1.01
C ILE A 335 11.84 -21.99 1.63
N TYR A 336 11.67 -21.37 2.80
CA TYR A 336 12.75 -20.89 3.66
C TYR A 336 12.81 -21.80 4.89
N GLU A 337 14.00 -22.28 5.25
CA GLU A 337 14.23 -23.14 6.43
C GLU A 337 14.33 -22.32 7.73
N THR A 338 13.54 -21.25 7.83
CA THR A 338 13.34 -20.43 9.04
C THR A 338 11.99 -19.70 8.94
N ILE A 339 11.47 -19.20 10.08
CA ILE A 339 10.28 -18.35 10.10
C ILE A 339 10.68 -16.93 9.69
N MET A 340 10.26 -16.53 8.49
CA MET A 340 10.57 -15.24 7.88
C MET A 340 9.39 -14.27 8.06
N PRO A 341 9.63 -13.01 8.45
CA PRO A 341 8.58 -12.01 8.52
C PRO A 341 7.94 -11.78 7.13
N ARG A 342 6.61 -11.63 7.08
CA ARG A 342 5.89 -11.36 5.82
C ARG A 342 6.40 -10.08 5.14
N SER A 343 6.62 -9.02 5.91
CA SER A 343 7.17 -7.75 5.42
C SER A 343 8.55 -7.90 4.77
N TRP A 344 9.35 -8.86 5.24
CA TRP A 344 10.64 -9.17 4.64
C TRP A 344 10.50 -9.90 3.30
N ILE A 345 9.59 -10.89 3.25
CA ILE A 345 9.34 -11.72 2.07
C ILE A 345 8.60 -10.97 0.95
N GLN A 346 7.79 -9.96 1.30
CA GLN A 346 7.14 -9.04 0.37
C GLN A 346 8.14 -8.15 -0.39
N ARG A 347 9.43 -8.16 -0.03
CA ARG A 347 10.46 -7.55 -0.87
C ARG A 347 11.01 -8.62 -1.81
N PRO A 348 10.81 -8.49 -3.13
CA PRO A 348 11.32 -9.45 -4.11
C PRO A 348 12.84 -9.55 -4.04
N ILE A 349 13.34 -10.75 -4.32
CA ILE A 349 14.78 -10.96 -4.49
C ILE A 349 15.17 -10.28 -5.81
N GLU A 350 16.20 -9.45 -5.80
CA GLU A 350 16.72 -8.79 -7.00
C GLU A 350 17.49 -9.79 -7.89
N THR A 351 16.76 -10.68 -8.55
CA THR A 351 17.29 -11.60 -9.57
C THR A 351 17.48 -10.90 -10.93
N PHE A 352 16.76 -9.80 -11.12
CA PHE A 352 16.69 -9.04 -12.36
C PHE A 352 17.77 -7.95 -12.42
N GLN A 353 17.96 -7.41 -13.61
CA GLN A 353 18.86 -6.28 -13.84
C GLN A 353 18.09 -5.02 -14.22
N LYS A 354 18.71 -3.87 -13.96
CA LYS A 354 18.22 -2.55 -14.37
C LYS A 354 18.00 -2.47 -15.89
N TRP A 355 16.98 -1.72 -16.32
CA TRP A 355 16.74 -1.43 -17.74
C TRP A 355 17.91 -0.76 -18.44
N GLN A 356 18.48 0.22 -17.76
CA GLN A 356 19.59 1.06 -18.22
C GLN A 356 20.54 1.34 -17.06
N ARG A 357 21.69 1.93 -17.36
CA ARG A 357 22.65 2.38 -16.34
C ARG A 357 21.99 3.42 -15.44
N SER A 358 21.75 3.06 -14.18
CA SER A 358 21.36 3.99 -13.12
C SER A 358 22.50 4.14 -12.11
N PRO A 359 22.98 5.37 -11.85
CA PRO A 359 24.20 5.61 -11.08
C PRO A 359 24.02 5.50 -9.56
N ARG A 360 22.84 5.84 -9.01
CA ARG A 360 22.56 5.79 -7.56
C ARG A 360 21.16 5.27 -7.29
N PRO A 361 20.96 4.49 -6.21
CA PRO A 361 19.62 4.09 -5.78
C PRO A 361 18.80 5.30 -5.27
N PRO A 362 17.46 5.18 -5.19
CA PRO A 362 16.65 4.01 -5.55
C PRO A 362 16.63 3.77 -7.08
N HIS A 363 16.52 2.50 -7.48
CA HIS A 363 16.50 2.10 -8.90
C HIS A 363 15.11 1.71 -9.40
N TYR A 364 14.26 1.22 -8.50
CA TYR A 364 12.97 0.64 -8.79
C TYR A 364 11.87 1.34 -8.01
N MET A 365 10.64 1.31 -8.52
CA MET A 365 9.44 1.84 -7.85
C MET A 365 8.96 0.94 -6.68
N PHE A 366 9.81 0.03 -6.21
CA PHE A 366 9.55 -0.89 -5.10
C PHE A 366 10.86 -1.31 -4.43
N ASP A 367 10.77 -1.73 -3.17
CA ASP A 367 11.93 -2.21 -2.41
C ASP A 367 12.31 -3.62 -2.83
N THR A 368 13.62 -3.86 -2.97
CA THR A 368 14.19 -5.19 -3.25
C THR A 368 15.01 -5.69 -2.07
N ARG A 369 15.37 -6.97 -2.12
CA ARG A 369 16.40 -7.54 -1.26
C ARG A 369 17.40 -8.34 -2.07
N ASN A 370 18.65 -8.35 -1.62
CA ASN A 370 19.69 -9.14 -2.25
C ASN A 370 19.45 -10.65 -2.03
N PRO A 371 19.92 -11.50 -2.97
CA PRO A 371 20.04 -12.93 -2.73
C PRO A 371 20.84 -13.21 -1.45
N SER A 372 20.33 -14.10 -0.59
CA SER A 372 21.04 -14.55 0.61
C SER A 372 21.83 -15.81 0.31
N TRP A 373 23.04 -15.90 0.88
CA TRP A 373 23.86 -17.13 0.88
C TRP A 373 23.72 -17.92 2.18
N HIS A 374 22.88 -17.45 3.10
CA HIS A 374 22.63 -18.15 4.34
C HIS A 374 21.71 -19.35 4.08
N PRO A 375 22.09 -20.60 4.44
CA PRO A 375 21.32 -21.79 4.12
C PRO A 375 19.86 -21.77 4.59
N CYS A 376 19.52 -21.03 5.66
CA CYS A 376 18.15 -20.94 6.17
C CYS A 376 17.30 -19.87 5.47
N GLU A 377 17.94 -18.83 4.90
CA GLU A 377 17.27 -17.67 4.30
C GLU A 377 17.28 -17.70 2.77
N ALA A 378 18.17 -18.49 2.17
CA ALA A 378 18.18 -18.77 0.74
C ALA A 378 17.01 -19.69 0.40
N PRO A 379 16.06 -19.29 -0.46
CA PRO A 379 14.88 -20.10 -0.72
C PRO A 379 15.21 -21.36 -1.54
N HIS A 380 14.53 -22.45 -1.24
CA HIS A 380 14.33 -23.53 -2.22
C HIS A 380 13.26 -23.07 -3.21
N VAL A 381 13.58 -23.04 -4.49
CA VAL A 381 12.70 -22.50 -5.53
C VAL A 381 12.05 -23.62 -6.32
N PHE A 382 10.72 -23.55 -6.41
CA PHE A 382 9.88 -24.47 -7.17
C PHE A 382 9.10 -23.67 -8.22
N PHE A 383 8.91 -24.23 -9.41
CA PHE A 383 8.19 -23.61 -10.51
C PHE A 383 6.97 -24.43 -10.89
N LEU A 384 5.94 -23.75 -11.38
CA LEU A 384 4.69 -24.37 -11.84
C LEU A 384 4.99 -25.44 -12.91
N LYS A 385 4.47 -26.65 -12.68
CA LYS A 385 4.53 -27.78 -13.60
C LYS A 385 3.19 -28.05 -14.28
N SER A 386 2.10 -28.04 -13.53
CA SER A 386 0.76 -28.33 -14.05
C SER A 386 -0.34 -27.75 -13.18
N VAL A 387 -1.53 -27.63 -13.75
CA VAL A 387 -2.75 -27.21 -13.08
C VAL A 387 -3.89 -28.14 -13.45
N GLU A 388 -4.72 -28.49 -12.47
CA GLU A 388 -5.86 -29.38 -12.64
C GLU A 388 -7.05 -28.88 -11.84
N LYS A 389 -8.26 -29.06 -12.38
CA LYS A 389 -9.50 -28.80 -11.66
C LYS A 389 -10.06 -30.11 -11.13
N MET A 390 -10.17 -30.23 -9.81
CA MET A 390 -10.68 -31.42 -9.16
C MET A 390 -12.21 -31.52 -9.26
N GLN A 391 -12.73 -32.73 -9.10
CA GLN A 391 -14.19 -32.96 -9.00
C GLN A 391 -14.82 -32.24 -7.81
N SER A 392 -14.05 -31.98 -6.74
CA SER A 392 -14.49 -31.18 -5.59
C SER A 392 -14.75 -29.71 -5.93
N GLY A 393 -14.35 -29.25 -7.12
CA GLY A 393 -14.39 -27.86 -7.53
C GLY A 393 -13.16 -27.05 -7.12
N GLU A 394 -12.19 -27.64 -6.43
CA GLU A 394 -10.89 -27.02 -6.13
C GLU A 394 -9.96 -27.03 -7.36
N ILE A 395 -9.09 -26.04 -7.43
CA ILE A 395 -7.99 -25.97 -8.41
C ILE A 395 -6.70 -26.35 -7.69
N VAL A 396 -5.96 -27.29 -8.28
CA VAL A 396 -4.68 -27.77 -7.77
C VAL A 396 -3.58 -27.43 -8.76
N THR A 397 -2.62 -26.64 -8.29
CA THR A 397 -1.40 -26.32 -9.02
C THR A 397 -0.24 -27.12 -8.43
N THR A 398 0.49 -27.83 -9.28
CA THR A 398 1.66 -28.63 -8.91
C THR A 398 2.93 -27.89 -9.27
N TYR A 399 3.87 -27.81 -8.34
CA TYR A 399 5.16 -27.15 -8.51
C TYR A 399 6.30 -28.14 -8.30
N THR A 400 7.34 -28.05 -9.12
CA THR A 400 8.53 -28.88 -9.01
C THR A 400 9.78 -28.05 -8.79
N ARG A 401 10.74 -28.61 -8.06
CA ARG A 401 12.01 -27.95 -7.76
C ARG A 401 12.71 -27.51 -9.04
N GLY A 402 13.10 -26.24 -9.12
CA GLY A 402 13.85 -25.71 -10.26
C GLY A 402 15.26 -26.26 -10.29
N TRP A 403 16.04 -25.95 -9.25
CA TRP A 403 17.45 -26.33 -9.17
C TRP A 403 17.89 -26.60 -7.72
N PRO A 404 18.93 -27.41 -7.51
CA PRO A 404 19.63 -27.46 -6.22
C PRO A 404 20.26 -26.11 -5.90
N ARG A 405 20.18 -25.68 -4.63
CA ARG A 405 20.73 -24.38 -4.22
C ARG A 405 22.26 -24.35 -4.19
N GLY A 406 22.89 -25.51 -3.99
CA GLY A 406 24.35 -25.62 -3.86
C GLY A 406 24.95 -25.00 -2.58
N ILE A 407 24.10 -24.61 -1.62
CA ILE A 407 24.49 -23.89 -0.39
C ILE A 407 24.54 -24.84 0.84
N GLY A 408 24.01 -26.06 0.73
CA GLY A 408 23.89 -27.01 1.83
C GLY A 408 22.65 -26.77 2.71
N ALA A 409 22.43 -27.65 3.68
CA ALA A 409 21.26 -27.59 4.57
C ALA A 409 21.41 -26.55 5.71
N CYS A 410 20.30 -25.97 6.17
CA CYS A 410 20.26 -25.11 7.35
C CYS A 410 20.58 -25.88 8.63
N SER A 411 21.74 -25.58 9.24
CA SER A 411 22.18 -26.24 10.48
C SER A 411 21.30 -25.93 11.70
N SER A 412 20.63 -24.78 11.72
CA SER A 412 19.73 -24.39 12.82
C SER A 412 18.32 -25.01 12.72
N SER A 413 17.97 -25.61 11.58
CA SER A 413 16.72 -26.34 11.41
C SER A 413 16.73 -27.75 12.03
N GLY A 414 17.88 -28.24 12.53
CA GLY A 414 18.04 -29.64 12.93
C GLY A 414 18.11 -30.58 11.71
N ASN A 415 17.53 -31.79 11.81
CA ASN A 415 17.42 -32.73 10.68
C ASN A 415 16.25 -32.39 9.72
N TYR A 416 15.62 -31.22 9.85
CA TYR A 416 14.45 -30.82 9.06
C TYR A 416 14.85 -29.94 7.87
N SER A 417 15.74 -30.44 7.01
CA SER A 417 16.04 -29.76 5.76
C SER A 417 14.95 -30.01 4.72
N ALA A 418 14.59 -28.99 3.95
CA ALA A 418 13.70 -29.10 2.81
C ALA A 418 14.40 -29.61 1.54
N GLU A 419 15.69 -30.01 1.57
CA GLU A 419 16.40 -30.48 0.37
C GLU A 419 15.75 -31.70 -0.31
N TYR A 420 15.07 -32.58 0.45
CA TYR A 420 14.38 -33.74 -0.11
C TYR A 420 13.03 -33.43 -0.76
N VAL A 421 12.45 -32.25 -0.51
CA VAL A 421 11.15 -31.88 -1.08
C VAL A 421 11.31 -31.64 -2.57
N SER A 422 10.67 -32.45 -3.41
CA SER A 422 10.77 -32.36 -4.87
C SER A 422 9.54 -31.73 -5.52
N GLU A 423 8.38 -31.82 -4.84
CA GLU A 423 7.09 -31.44 -5.39
C GLU A 423 6.22 -30.75 -4.32
N ILE A 424 5.47 -29.72 -4.71
CA ILE A 424 4.53 -29.00 -3.84
C ILE A 424 3.19 -28.91 -4.56
N HIS A 425 2.10 -29.23 -3.87
CA HIS A 425 0.74 -29.04 -4.38
C HIS A 425 0.08 -27.87 -3.65
N VAL A 426 -0.51 -26.95 -4.41
CA VAL A 426 -1.24 -25.81 -3.85
C VAL A 426 -2.71 -25.93 -4.26
N TYR A 427 -3.60 -25.96 -3.27
CA TYR A 427 -5.04 -26.10 -3.43
C TYR A 427 -5.69 -24.73 -3.23
N SER A 428 -6.57 -24.35 -4.15
CA SER A 428 -7.28 -23.07 -4.13
C SER A 428 -8.74 -23.26 -4.55
N SER A 429 -9.61 -22.35 -4.11
CA SER A 429 -11.00 -22.35 -4.55
C SER A 429 -11.11 -21.93 -6.01
N ALA A 430 -11.99 -22.57 -6.79
CA ALA A 430 -12.31 -22.11 -8.14
C ALA A 430 -13.14 -20.81 -8.16
N THR A 431 -13.56 -20.28 -7.01
CA THR A 431 -14.22 -18.98 -6.94
C THR A 431 -13.21 -17.87 -7.24
N LYS A 432 -13.48 -17.07 -8.29
CA LYS A 432 -12.71 -15.88 -8.64
C LYS A 432 -12.57 -14.93 -7.45
N ARG A 433 -11.40 -14.31 -7.33
CA ARG A 433 -11.04 -13.35 -6.28
C ARG A 433 -10.86 -11.96 -6.87
N ILE A 434 -11.98 -11.28 -7.10
CA ILE A 434 -11.99 -9.94 -7.72
C ILE A 434 -11.59 -8.85 -6.71
N LEU A 435 -12.00 -9.01 -5.43
CA LEU A 435 -11.63 -8.10 -4.35
C LEU A 435 -10.34 -8.58 -3.67
N ILE A 436 -9.26 -7.81 -3.81
CA ILE A 436 -7.93 -8.12 -3.27
C ILE A 436 -7.59 -7.12 -2.16
N ASP A 437 -8.34 -7.17 -1.06
CA ASP A 437 -8.14 -6.32 0.12
C ASP A 437 -6.98 -6.82 1.01
N ARG A 438 -6.84 -8.14 1.15
CA ARG A 438 -5.77 -8.79 1.94
C ARG A 438 -5.32 -10.08 1.27
N CYS A 439 -4.09 -10.54 1.56
CA CYS A 439 -3.61 -11.85 1.08
C CYS A 439 -4.49 -13.00 1.60
N GLU A 440 -4.54 -14.11 0.86
CA GLU A 440 -5.24 -15.32 1.30
C GLU A 440 -4.56 -15.93 2.53
N CYS A 441 -5.36 -16.60 3.36
CA CYS A 441 -4.85 -17.46 4.42
C CYS A 441 -4.39 -18.77 3.81
N CYS A 442 -3.44 -19.44 4.46
CA CYS A 442 -2.98 -20.73 4.00
C CYS A 442 -2.53 -21.62 5.16
N ASN A 443 -2.69 -22.93 4.94
CA ASN A 443 -2.23 -23.98 5.84
C ASN A 443 -1.31 -24.93 5.08
N VAL A 444 -0.22 -25.36 5.71
CA VAL A 444 0.78 -26.25 5.14
C VAL A 444 0.69 -27.59 5.84
N THR A 445 0.46 -28.65 5.08
CA THR A 445 0.51 -30.03 5.52
C THR A 445 1.72 -30.72 4.90
N HIS A 446 2.62 -31.20 5.76
CA HIS A 446 3.85 -31.86 5.35
C HIS A 446 4.24 -32.90 6.40
N GLU A 447 4.43 -34.14 5.97
CA GLU A 447 4.95 -35.22 6.81
C GLU A 447 6.48 -35.24 6.72
N THR A 448 7.16 -35.28 7.87
CA THR A 448 8.63 -35.29 7.92
C THR A 448 9.20 -36.45 7.10
N GLY A 449 10.06 -36.14 6.13
CA GLY A 449 10.69 -37.12 5.23
C GLY A 449 9.91 -37.37 3.93
N SER A 450 8.73 -36.78 3.75
CA SER A 450 7.98 -36.82 2.49
C SER A 450 8.63 -35.93 1.44
N ASN A 451 8.79 -36.40 0.21
CA ASN A 451 9.25 -35.56 -0.89
C ASN A 451 8.16 -34.59 -1.42
N LYS A 452 6.97 -34.58 -0.82
CA LYS A 452 5.80 -33.78 -1.19
C LYS A 452 5.28 -32.95 -0.03
N ALA A 453 4.93 -31.69 -0.30
CA ALA A 453 4.23 -30.83 0.63
C ALA A 453 2.93 -30.29 -0.01
N ASP A 454 1.88 -30.15 0.81
CA ASP A 454 0.59 -29.63 0.37
C ASP A 454 0.31 -28.28 1.05
N ILE A 455 -0.21 -27.32 0.31
CA ILE A 455 -0.58 -25.99 0.79
C ILE A 455 -2.03 -25.72 0.42
N LYS A 456 -2.90 -25.54 1.40
CA LYS A 456 -4.30 -25.17 1.17
C LYS A 456 -4.50 -23.67 1.37
N CYS A 457 -4.83 -22.95 0.30
CA CYS A 457 -5.18 -21.54 0.32
C CYS A 457 -6.69 -21.37 0.52
N SER A 458 -7.09 -20.47 1.41
CA SER A 458 -8.50 -20.18 1.70
C SER A 458 -8.72 -18.70 1.99
N TYR A 459 -9.91 -18.21 1.62
CA TYR A 459 -10.37 -16.90 2.03
C TYR A 459 -10.92 -17.01 3.46
N GLY A 460 -10.31 -16.30 4.42
CA GLY A 460 -10.74 -16.33 5.82
C GLY A 460 -12.09 -15.66 6.05
N GLY A 461 -13.18 -16.25 5.57
CA GLY A 461 -14.55 -15.85 5.84
C GLY A 461 -15.27 -16.96 6.61
N GLY A 462 -15.28 -16.84 7.94
CA GLY A 462 -15.92 -17.80 8.84
C GLY A 462 -15.07 -18.02 10.08
N LEU A 463 -15.32 -17.24 11.13
CA LEU A 463 -15.05 -17.68 12.50
C LEU A 463 -15.92 -18.92 12.72
N ASP A 464 -15.35 -20.11 12.53
CA ASP A 464 -15.94 -21.32 13.07
C ASP A 464 -15.80 -21.20 14.59
N SER A 465 -16.93 -21.26 15.29
CA SER A 465 -17.08 -20.91 16.71
C SER A 465 -16.45 -21.92 17.69
N SER A 466 -15.30 -22.52 17.35
CA SER A 466 -14.67 -23.55 18.18
C SER A 466 -13.14 -23.60 18.17
N THR A 467 -12.44 -22.59 17.68
CA THR A 467 -10.97 -22.49 17.85
C THR A 467 -10.58 -21.40 18.83
N ASN A 468 -9.91 -21.81 19.89
CA ASN A 468 -9.40 -20.97 20.98
C ASN A 468 -8.65 -19.74 20.45
N LEU A 469 -8.91 -18.57 21.05
CA LEU A 469 -8.11 -17.37 20.88
C LEU A 469 -6.64 -17.68 21.23
N GLU A 470 -5.80 -17.86 20.21
CA GLU A 470 -4.36 -17.71 20.35
C GLU A 470 -3.99 -16.23 20.14
N LEU A 471 -3.26 -15.73 21.12
CA LEU A 471 -2.79 -14.36 21.28
C LEU A 471 -1.97 -13.90 20.06
N LEU A 472 -2.31 -12.74 19.50
CA LEU A 472 -1.42 -11.97 18.62
C LEU A 472 -0.24 -11.44 19.46
N GLU A 473 0.91 -12.09 19.38
CA GLU A 473 2.20 -11.50 19.76
C GLU A 473 2.64 -10.50 18.67
N LEU A 474 2.78 -9.23 19.07
CA LEU A 474 3.45 -8.19 18.29
C LEU A 474 4.96 -8.30 18.54
N ASP A 475 5.68 -8.92 17.62
CA ASP A 475 7.15 -8.90 17.59
C ASP A 475 7.64 -7.55 17.04
N ILE A 476 8.18 -6.70 17.92
CA ILE A 476 8.99 -5.53 17.54
C ILE A 476 10.45 -6.01 17.52
N VAL A 477 11.03 -6.10 16.32
CA VAL A 477 12.44 -6.46 16.13
C VAL A 477 13.30 -5.20 16.27
N ASP A 478 14.31 -5.27 17.15
CA ASP A 478 15.40 -4.31 17.31
C ASP A 478 16.19 -4.13 16.01
N GLY A 479 16.16 -2.93 15.45
CA GLY A 479 17.01 -2.50 14.33
C GLY A 479 18.32 -1.88 14.83
N LEU A 480 19.42 -2.64 14.75
CA LEU A 480 20.79 -2.13 14.73
C LEU A 480 20.99 -1.17 13.54
N LEU A 481 21.76 -0.08 13.69
CA LEU A 481 22.72 0.42 12.68
C LEU A 481 23.65 1.53 13.23
N TYR A 482 24.82 1.61 12.59
CA TYR A 482 26.10 2.23 12.97
C TYR A 482 26.19 3.77 12.80
N PRO A 483 27.28 4.42 13.29
CA PRO A 483 27.40 5.87 13.44
C PRO A 483 28.09 6.55 12.25
N GLY A 484 27.63 7.74 11.91
CA GLY A 484 28.38 8.66 11.05
C GLY A 484 27.48 9.60 10.26
N GLU A 485 27.21 10.78 10.83
CA GLU A 485 27.14 12.11 10.18
C GLU A 485 26.35 13.08 11.08
N ASP A 486 26.47 14.36 10.75
CA ASP A 486 26.63 15.51 11.66
C ASP A 486 25.50 15.83 12.64
N LYS A 487 25.87 16.32 13.82
CA LYS A 487 24.99 16.58 14.97
C LYS A 487 24.72 18.08 15.13
N SER A 488 23.69 18.64 14.49
CA SER A 488 23.23 19.99 14.84
C SER A 488 21.79 20.37 14.50
N GLU A 489 20.97 19.51 13.90
CA GLU A 489 19.55 19.84 13.67
C GLU A 489 18.64 18.64 13.97
N ILE A 490 18.18 18.55 15.22
CA ILE A 490 17.09 17.64 15.61
C ILE A 490 15.84 18.50 15.78
N TYR A 491 14.99 18.53 14.74
CA TYR A 491 13.63 19.02 14.88
C TYR A 491 12.82 17.96 15.64
N CYS A 492 12.54 18.24 16.92
CA CYS A 492 11.60 17.46 17.73
C CYS A 492 10.16 17.79 17.32
N TRP A 493 9.51 16.89 16.58
CA TRP A 493 8.06 16.81 16.51
C TRP A 493 7.64 15.44 17.06
N ILE A 494 7.21 15.40 18.31
CA ILE A 494 6.48 14.29 18.90
C ILE A 494 5.34 14.92 19.71
N ASP A 495 4.10 14.72 19.26
CA ASP A 495 2.88 15.06 19.99
C ASP A 495 2.08 13.79 20.33
N VAL A 496 1.27 13.91 21.38
CA VAL A 496 0.98 12.91 22.41
C VAL A 496 -0.42 12.33 22.32
N ASP A 497 -0.72 11.65 21.22
CA ASP A 497 -1.97 10.89 21.07
C ASP A 497 -1.79 9.36 21.07
N TYR A 498 -0.55 8.85 21.13
CA TYR A 498 -0.26 7.41 21.13
C TYR A 498 0.08 6.78 22.50
N VAL A 499 -0.08 7.53 23.60
CA VAL A 499 0.04 6.98 24.97
C VAL A 499 -1.30 7.06 25.71
N ALA A 500 -2.39 6.72 25.03
CA ALA A 500 -3.57 6.21 25.70
C ALA A 500 -3.45 4.68 25.76
N VAL A 501 -2.67 4.18 26.72
CA VAL A 501 -2.92 2.80 27.19
C VAL A 501 -4.34 2.82 27.73
N ASP A 502 -5.21 1.98 27.18
CA ASP A 502 -6.56 1.77 27.67
C ASP A 502 -6.50 1.17 29.08
N LEU A 503 -6.36 2.06 30.08
CA LEU A 503 -6.21 1.75 31.49
C LEU A 503 -7.53 1.25 32.13
N ASN A 504 -8.61 1.14 31.34
CA ASN A 504 -9.86 0.54 31.78
C ASN A 504 -9.84 -1.00 31.75
N LEU A 505 -8.80 -1.62 31.19
CA LEU A 505 -8.67 -3.09 31.14
C LEU A 505 -7.96 -3.72 32.36
N LEU A 506 -7.44 -2.93 33.29
CA LEU A 506 -6.85 -3.44 34.53
C LEU A 506 -7.91 -3.62 35.62
N LYS A 507 -8.42 -4.86 35.78
CA LYS A 507 -9.31 -5.21 36.90
C LYS A 507 -8.56 -5.07 38.23
N GLU A 508 -9.21 -4.44 39.23
CA GLU A 508 -8.68 -4.27 40.59
C GLU A 508 -8.21 -5.58 41.26
N SER A 509 -8.75 -6.72 40.83
CA SER A 509 -8.41 -8.04 41.35
C SER A 509 -6.95 -8.48 41.11
N GLU A 510 -6.23 -7.88 40.17
CA GLU A 510 -4.82 -8.20 39.92
C GLU A 510 -3.83 -7.37 40.75
N ILE A 511 -4.30 -6.31 41.42
CA ILE A 511 -3.43 -5.35 42.14
C ILE A 511 -3.30 -5.70 43.63
N SER A 512 -4.26 -6.41 44.23
CA SER A 512 -4.33 -6.62 45.68
C SER A 512 -3.40 -7.71 46.25
N ALA A 513 -2.60 -8.41 45.44
CA ALA A 513 -1.77 -9.52 45.91
C ALA A 513 -0.32 -9.15 46.33
N TYR A 514 0.09 -7.87 46.24
CA TYR A 514 1.49 -7.49 46.43
C TYR A 514 1.72 -6.61 47.68
N LYS A 515 1.94 -7.24 48.84
CA LYS A 515 2.57 -6.60 50.00
C LYS A 515 4.10 -6.65 49.88
N MET A 516 4.77 -5.51 49.76
CA MET A 516 6.24 -5.42 49.87
C MET A 516 6.65 -5.48 51.35
N SER A 517 7.52 -6.43 51.71
CA SER A 517 8.28 -6.40 52.96
C SER A 517 9.65 -5.74 52.72
N PRO A 518 10.26 -5.06 53.72
CA PRO A 518 11.52 -4.34 53.54
C PRO A 518 12.72 -5.28 53.34
N PRO A 519 13.83 -4.79 52.75
CA PRO A 519 14.95 -5.63 52.37
C PRO A 519 15.82 -5.99 53.59
N ILE A 520 15.81 -7.25 54.01
CA ILE A 520 16.85 -7.80 54.89
C ILE A 520 18.02 -8.24 54.00
N ARG A 521 19.19 -7.62 54.22
CA ARG A 521 20.46 -7.99 53.60
C ARG A 521 20.90 -9.37 54.09
N GLY A 522 21.08 -10.31 53.17
CA GLY A 522 21.92 -11.49 53.40
C GLY A 522 21.34 -12.82 52.92
N LYS A 523 22.11 -13.48 52.06
CA LYS A 523 22.06 -14.88 51.62
C LYS A 523 21.04 -15.27 50.52
N ARG A 524 21.59 -15.88 49.46
CA ARG A 524 20.90 -16.52 48.34
C ARG A 524 19.88 -17.56 48.85
N GLN A 525 18.62 -17.43 48.42
CA GLN A 525 17.66 -18.52 48.41
C GLN A 525 17.12 -18.71 46.98
N LYS A 526 17.20 -19.94 46.46
CA LYS A 526 16.54 -20.36 45.21
C LYS A 526 15.03 -20.14 45.34
N ARG A 527 14.45 -19.26 44.50
CA ARG A 527 12.99 -19.22 44.27
C ARG A 527 12.69 -19.90 42.93
N LYS A 528 11.82 -20.93 42.97
CA LYS A 528 11.13 -21.47 41.78
C LYS A 528 10.42 -20.29 41.08
N ARG A 529 10.65 -20.12 39.77
CA ARG A 529 9.83 -19.21 38.95
C ARG A 529 8.52 -19.93 38.64
N ASP A 530 7.42 -19.37 39.14
CA ASP A 530 6.09 -19.65 38.63
C ASP A 530 6.03 -19.14 37.18
N ARG A 531 5.73 -20.02 36.22
CA ARG A 531 5.69 -19.71 34.78
C ARG A 531 4.25 -19.41 34.34
N SER A 532 3.64 -18.38 34.92
CA SER A 532 2.30 -17.90 34.52
C SER A 532 2.14 -16.37 34.51
N LEU A 533 3.24 -15.59 34.52
CA LEU A 533 3.18 -14.12 34.47
C LEU A 533 3.64 -13.57 33.11
N GLY A 534 2.78 -12.77 32.46
CA GLY A 534 2.97 -12.18 31.14
C GLY A 534 4.11 -11.14 31.04
N ILE A 535 4.76 -11.13 29.88
CA ILE A 535 5.95 -10.33 29.53
C ILE A 535 5.67 -8.82 29.50
N GLY A 536 4.42 -8.40 29.23
CA GLY A 536 4.01 -6.98 29.14
C GLY A 536 4.15 -6.18 30.45
N VAL A 537 3.86 -6.80 31.60
CA VAL A 537 3.98 -6.14 32.92
C VAL A 537 5.45 -5.95 33.30
N CYS A 538 6.35 -6.82 32.82
CA CYS A 538 7.80 -6.67 33.00
C CYS A 538 8.39 -5.53 32.16
N HIS A 539 7.90 -5.32 30.94
CA HIS A 539 8.37 -4.23 30.07
C HIS A 539 7.87 -2.86 30.55
N PHE A 540 6.62 -2.77 30.99
CA PHE A 540 6.12 -1.54 31.64
C PHE A 540 6.90 -1.23 32.93
N ARG A 541 7.25 -2.26 33.72
CA ARG A 541 8.15 -2.12 34.88
C ARG A 541 9.53 -1.54 34.53
N LEU A 542 10.10 -1.94 33.40
CA LEU A 542 11.42 -1.47 32.94
C LEU A 542 11.34 -0.02 32.44
N LEU A 543 10.30 0.32 31.67
CA LEU A 543 10.05 1.68 31.20
C LEU A 543 9.87 2.66 32.38
N MET A 544 9.00 2.31 33.35
CA MET A 544 8.72 3.16 34.52
C MET A 544 9.92 3.27 35.49
N LYS A 545 10.75 2.21 35.58
CA LYS A 545 12.04 2.29 36.32
C LYS A 545 13.08 3.15 35.60
N SER A 546 13.12 3.09 34.27
CA SER A 546 14.02 3.89 33.43
C SER A 546 13.72 5.39 33.53
N LEU A 547 12.44 5.78 33.59
CA LEU A 547 12.03 7.19 33.66
C LEU A 547 12.64 7.96 34.85
N CYS A 548 13.10 7.29 35.91
CA CYS A 548 13.69 7.92 37.11
C CYS A 548 15.03 7.34 37.60
N SER A 549 15.73 6.55 36.79
CA SER A 549 17.10 6.12 37.10
C SER A 549 18.12 7.17 36.62
N PHE A 550 18.89 7.77 37.54
CA PHE A 550 19.98 8.69 37.23
C PHE A 550 21.28 7.94 36.94
N GLY A 551 21.89 8.22 35.78
CA GLY A 551 23.21 7.72 35.42
C GLY A 551 23.66 8.25 34.06
N TYR A 552 24.69 9.10 34.07
CA TYR A 552 25.41 9.53 32.86
C TYR A 552 26.08 8.32 32.22
N GLY A 553 25.42 7.70 31.25
CA GLY A 553 25.98 6.55 30.55
C GLY A 553 24.95 5.79 29.73
N GLY A 554 24.35 6.43 28.72
CA GLY A 554 23.55 5.73 27.71
C GLY A 554 22.54 6.60 26.98
N MET A 555 22.66 6.67 25.65
CA MET A 555 21.66 7.10 24.65
C MET A 555 20.91 8.43 24.90
N GLN A 556 21.24 9.45 24.09
CA GLN A 556 20.73 10.83 24.18
C GLN A 556 19.21 10.97 23.92
N TRP A 557 18.61 10.12 23.07
CA TRP A 557 17.18 10.20 22.73
C TRP A 557 16.23 9.82 23.88
N ILE A 558 16.63 8.87 24.71
CA ILE A 558 15.86 8.45 25.89
C ILE A 558 15.83 9.57 26.94
N HIS A 559 16.83 10.45 26.97
CA HIS A 559 16.88 11.59 27.90
C HIS A 559 15.89 12.70 27.52
N SER A 560 15.68 12.96 26.24
CA SER A 560 14.75 14.00 25.76
C SER A 560 13.29 13.68 26.07
N ILE A 561 12.87 12.43 25.88
CA ILE A 561 11.50 11.97 26.20
C ILE A 561 11.26 12.00 27.72
N LYS A 562 12.26 11.61 28.52
CA LYS A 562 12.21 11.70 29.99
C LYS A 562 12.02 13.14 30.46
N MET A 563 12.81 14.07 29.93
CA MET A 563 12.71 15.49 30.23
C MET A 563 11.32 16.03 29.88
N TRP A 564 10.82 15.67 28.70
CA TRP A 564 9.53 16.16 28.21
C TRP A 564 8.36 15.70 29.10
N ILE A 565 8.29 14.42 29.43
CA ILE A 565 7.21 13.86 30.28
C ILE A 565 7.24 14.50 31.67
N VAL A 566 8.41 14.63 32.28
CA VAL A 566 8.50 15.16 33.65
C VAL A 566 8.20 16.65 33.73
N GLU A 567 8.64 17.45 32.75
CA GLU A 567 8.36 18.89 32.74
C GLU A 567 6.87 19.21 32.52
N HIS A 568 6.09 18.31 31.89
CA HIS A 568 4.63 18.43 31.78
C HIS A 568 3.89 17.97 33.04
N LEU A 569 4.40 16.95 33.73
CA LEU A 569 3.79 16.40 34.95
C LEU A 569 4.10 17.22 36.20
N TYR A 570 5.10 18.11 36.15
CA TYR A 570 5.49 18.95 37.27
C TYR A 570 5.09 20.42 37.07
N GLN A 571 4.20 20.92 37.93
CA GLN A 571 3.85 22.34 37.94
C GLN A 571 4.92 23.16 38.64
N ARG A 572 5.69 23.91 37.84
CA ARG A 572 6.65 24.88 38.39
C ARG A 572 5.96 26.22 38.66
N PRO A 573 6.38 26.97 39.69
CA PRO A 573 5.97 28.36 39.86
C PRO A 573 6.29 29.15 38.58
N THR A 574 5.31 29.88 38.06
CA THR A 574 5.43 30.70 36.84
C THR A 574 6.65 31.61 36.91
N LEU A 575 7.68 31.31 36.12
CA LEU A 575 8.81 32.20 35.89
C LEU A 575 8.35 33.35 34.99
N THR A 576 8.23 34.55 35.54
CA THR A 576 7.69 35.75 34.86
C THR A 576 8.73 36.54 34.05
N ARG A 577 10.01 36.11 34.02
CA ARG A 577 11.07 36.74 33.22
C ARG A 577 11.51 35.83 32.06
N PHE A 578 11.04 36.19 30.87
CA PHE A 578 11.55 35.68 29.61
C PHE A 578 12.84 36.45 29.27
N ASP A 579 13.99 35.80 29.39
CA ASP A 579 15.27 36.32 28.91
C ASP A 579 15.61 35.61 27.59
N PRO A 580 15.40 36.27 26.43
CA PRO A 580 15.63 35.66 25.13
C PRO A 580 17.11 35.42 24.81
N GLU A 581 18.04 35.94 25.61
CA GLU A 581 19.49 35.79 25.37
C GLU A 581 20.14 34.70 26.25
N ARG A 582 19.39 34.03 27.13
CA ARG A 582 19.93 32.96 28.00
C ARG A 582 19.69 31.54 27.44
N PHE A 583 20.72 31.05 26.76
CA PHE A 583 21.26 29.66 26.59
C PHE A 583 20.35 28.42 26.66
N ASN A 584 20.76 27.39 25.88
CA ASN A 584 20.21 26.05 25.77
C ASN A 584 19.83 25.42 27.13
N ARG A 585 18.55 25.54 27.47
CA ARG A 585 17.95 25.06 28.73
C ARG A 585 17.81 23.55 28.83
N ILE A 586 18.19 22.79 27.79
CA ILE A 586 18.34 21.33 27.88
C ILE A 586 19.51 20.98 28.81
N ASN A 587 20.57 21.78 28.80
CA ASN A 587 21.78 21.51 29.60
C ASN A 587 21.55 21.72 31.12
N ASP A 588 20.63 22.62 31.49
CA ASP A 588 20.29 22.89 32.90
C ASP A 588 19.17 21.97 33.43
N TYR A 589 18.77 20.94 32.66
CA TYR A 589 17.67 20.02 33.03
C TYR A 589 17.93 19.28 34.34
N GLU A 590 19.17 18.84 34.57
CA GLU A 590 19.51 18.06 35.75
C GLU A 590 19.39 18.86 37.04
N GLU A 591 19.88 20.10 37.05
CA GLU A 591 19.72 21.04 38.16
C GLU A 591 18.24 21.34 38.43
N ARG A 592 17.44 21.45 37.36
CA ARG A 592 15.99 21.64 37.47
C ARG A 592 15.26 20.42 38.01
N MET A 593 15.80 19.23 37.84
CA MET A 593 15.21 17.95 38.25
C MET A 593 15.51 17.58 39.70
N GLU A 594 16.52 18.19 40.32
CA GLU A 594 16.94 17.93 41.70
C GLU A 594 15.80 18.16 42.72
N LYS A 595 14.84 19.03 42.40
CA LYS A 595 13.67 19.36 43.24
C LYS A 595 12.44 18.48 42.97
N TYR A 596 12.44 17.67 41.90
CA TYR A 596 11.30 16.81 41.54
C TYR A 596 11.34 15.49 42.32
N LYS A 597 10.32 15.23 43.15
CA LYS A 597 10.17 13.94 43.81
C LYS A 597 9.47 12.94 42.89
N CYS A 598 10.25 12.18 42.14
CA CYS A 598 9.71 11.15 41.27
C CYS A 598 8.96 10.03 42.04
N PRO A 599 7.81 9.55 41.54
CA PRO A 599 7.15 8.36 42.08
C PRO A 599 8.07 7.13 42.02
N LYS A 600 8.22 6.43 43.15
CA LYS A 600 9.19 5.34 43.31
C LYS A 600 8.62 3.97 42.98
N GLU A 601 7.31 3.79 43.13
CA GLU A 601 6.60 2.54 42.86
C GLU A 601 5.53 2.71 41.77
N ILE A 602 5.18 1.62 41.10
CA ILE A 602 4.17 1.63 40.01
C ILE A 602 2.82 2.10 40.52
N GLY A 603 2.46 1.74 41.76
CA GLY A 603 1.22 2.19 42.39
C GLY A 603 1.16 3.71 42.54
N ASP A 604 2.30 4.36 42.76
CA ASP A 604 2.38 5.82 42.87
C ASP A 604 2.27 6.50 41.51
N TRP A 605 2.82 5.89 40.45
CA TRP A 605 2.62 6.35 39.08
C TRP A 605 1.18 6.22 38.61
N VAL A 606 0.53 5.09 38.90
CA VAL A 606 -0.90 4.90 38.58
C VAL A 606 -1.76 5.90 39.34
N LYS A 607 -1.46 6.16 40.61
CA LYS A 607 -2.14 7.22 41.39
C LYS A 607 -1.90 8.60 40.79
N LEU A 608 -0.66 8.92 40.41
CA LEU A 608 -0.32 10.19 39.76
C LEU A 608 -1.17 10.36 38.50
N PHE A 609 -1.11 9.41 37.56
CA PHE A 609 -1.86 9.50 36.29
C PHE A 609 -3.37 9.57 36.48
N ARG A 610 -3.94 8.80 37.42
CA ARG A 610 -5.37 8.89 37.76
C ARG A 610 -5.76 10.21 38.43
N SER A 611 -4.82 10.89 39.07
CA SER A 611 -5.05 12.17 39.75
C SER A 611 -4.80 13.40 38.87
N LEU A 612 -4.23 13.20 37.67
CA LEU A 612 -3.98 14.27 36.71
C LEU A 612 -5.31 14.78 36.18
N THR A 613 -5.47 16.08 36.32
CA THR A 613 -6.54 16.85 35.70
C THR A 613 -5.89 17.89 34.81
N ILE A 614 -6.62 18.45 33.85
CA ILE A 614 -6.05 19.36 32.84
C ILE A 614 -5.34 20.57 33.47
N ASP A 615 -5.78 21.00 34.65
CA ASP A 615 -5.23 22.09 35.44
C ASP A 615 -3.95 21.73 36.21
N LYS A 616 -3.57 20.44 36.25
CA LYS A 616 -2.35 19.93 36.92
C LYS A 616 -1.21 19.63 35.97
N ILE A 617 -1.44 19.77 34.66
CA ILE A 617 -0.45 19.55 33.62
C ILE A 617 0.11 20.90 33.19
N THR A 618 1.44 21.02 33.16
CA THR A 618 2.12 22.18 32.60
C THR A 618 2.11 22.06 31.09
N TRP A 619 1.13 22.68 30.44
CA TRP A 619 0.99 22.62 28.97
C TRP A 619 1.92 23.56 28.23
N ASN A 620 2.48 24.57 28.92
CA ASN A 620 3.36 25.54 28.30
C ASN A 620 4.65 25.69 29.11
N LEU A 621 5.75 25.31 28.47
CA LEU A 621 7.08 25.47 29.01
C LEU A 621 7.49 26.94 28.86
N HIS A 622 7.56 27.66 29.99
CA HIS A 622 7.89 29.09 30.14
C HIS A 622 9.21 29.58 29.49
N TRP A 623 9.99 28.69 28.91
CA TRP A 623 11.27 28.95 28.25
C TRP A 623 11.19 28.79 26.73
N PHE A 624 10.01 28.44 26.19
CA PHE A 624 9.70 28.61 24.79
C PHE A 624 9.33 30.08 24.52
N PRO A 625 10.10 30.82 23.69
CA PRO A 625 9.84 32.23 23.44
C PRO A 625 8.55 32.41 22.66
N TRP A 626 7.53 33.03 23.27
CA TRP A 626 6.20 33.27 22.67
C TRP A 626 6.25 33.99 21.30
N ARG A 627 7.31 34.74 21.01
CA ARG A 627 7.50 35.43 19.73
C ARG A 627 7.86 34.49 18.57
N GLN A 628 8.36 33.29 18.86
CA GLN A 628 8.76 32.30 17.86
C GLN A 628 7.71 31.18 17.71
N VAL A 629 6.61 31.22 18.49
CA VAL A 629 5.59 30.14 18.53
C VAL A 629 4.20 30.62 18.09
N ILE A 630 4.04 31.87 17.66
CA ILE A 630 2.76 32.33 17.08
C ILE A 630 2.81 32.13 15.57
N HIS A 631 2.33 30.97 15.12
CA HIS A 631 1.89 30.80 13.73
C HIS A 631 0.39 31.10 13.65
N SER A 632 0.03 32.17 12.96
CA SER A 632 -1.34 32.42 12.49
C SER A 632 -1.35 32.36 10.96
N SER A 633 -2.26 31.59 10.37
CA SER A 633 -2.45 31.60 8.91
C SER A 633 -3.13 32.91 8.49
N VAL A 634 -2.63 33.53 7.42
CA VAL A 634 -3.18 34.78 6.86
C VAL A 634 -4.47 34.50 6.05
N ILE A 635 -4.66 33.25 5.65
CA ILE A 635 -5.70 32.82 4.70
C ILE A 635 -6.88 32.13 5.40
N ARG A 636 -6.62 31.37 6.48
CA ARG A 636 -7.64 30.60 7.20
C ARG A 636 -7.52 30.79 8.72
N PRO A 637 -8.63 30.74 9.48
CA PRO A 637 -8.62 30.99 10.93
C PRO A 637 -8.15 29.79 11.79
N PHE A 638 -7.56 28.75 11.19
CA PHE A 638 -7.08 27.51 11.84
C PHE A 638 -5.76 27.02 11.21
N LEU A 639 -5.04 26.15 11.91
CA LEU A 639 -3.84 25.45 11.43
C LEU A 639 -4.22 24.01 11.10
N LEU A 640 -3.58 23.38 10.13
CA LEU A 640 -3.79 21.96 9.86
C LEU A 640 -2.60 21.18 10.41
N LEU A 641 -2.88 20.24 11.32
CA LEU A 641 -1.88 19.47 12.04
C LEU A 641 -1.92 18.02 11.58
N MET A 642 -0.74 17.45 11.34
CA MET A 642 -0.60 16.06 10.89
C MET A 642 -0.20 15.15 12.05
N GLY A 643 -1.06 14.18 12.35
CA GLY A 643 -0.82 13.08 13.27
C GLY A 643 -0.32 11.82 12.55
N ILE A 644 0.08 10.81 13.31
CA ILE A 644 0.64 9.53 12.80
C ILE A 644 -0.39 8.75 11.95
N ARG A 645 -1.69 9.03 12.15
CA ARG A 645 -2.80 8.32 11.50
C ARG A 645 -3.96 9.23 11.12
N ASP A 646 -3.73 10.52 10.98
CA ASP A 646 -4.76 11.47 10.55
C ASP A 646 -4.19 12.87 10.34
N VAL A 647 -4.95 13.70 9.64
CA VAL A 647 -4.71 15.14 9.54
C VAL A 647 -5.99 15.85 9.92
N GLN A 648 -5.89 16.78 10.88
CA GLN A 648 -7.06 17.48 11.41
C GLN A 648 -6.84 19.00 11.49
N PRO A 649 -7.87 19.81 11.22
CA PRO A 649 -7.81 21.26 11.38
C PRO A 649 -7.83 21.60 12.87
N TYR A 650 -6.71 22.11 13.35
CA TYR A 650 -6.54 22.64 14.68
C TYR A 650 -6.83 24.13 14.72
N VAL A 651 -7.96 24.50 15.31
CA VAL A 651 -8.26 25.91 15.55
C VAL A 651 -7.57 26.34 16.86
N PRO A 652 -6.52 27.20 16.83
CA PRO A 652 -5.75 27.57 18.02
C PRO A 652 -6.51 28.51 18.98
N LEU A 653 -7.85 28.50 18.88
CA LEU A 653 -8.81 29.21 19.70
C LEU A 653 -8.76 28.79 21.17
N ARG A 654 -8.33 27.56 21.49
CA ARG A 654 -8.21 27.07 22.87
C ARG A 654 -6.83 27.28 23.50
N VAL A 655 -5.77 27.40 22.69
CA VAL A 655 -4.40 27.71 23.15
C VAL A 655 -4.32 29.14 23.72
N LEU A 656 -5.13 30.05 23.20
CA LEU A 656 -5.11 31.45 23.63
C LEU A 656 -5.56 31.65 25.09
N ARG A 657 -6.27 30.68 25.70
CA ARG A 657 -6.52 30.65 27.15
C ARG A 657 -5.24 30.36 27.95
N GLN A 658 -4.34 29.53 27.42
CA GLN A 658 -3.04 29.21 28.04
C GLN A 658 -2.04 30.38 27.93
N LEU A 659 -2.34 31.38 27.10
CA LEU A 659 -1.54 32.58 26.87
C LEU A 659 -2.21 33.89 27.33
N GLY A 660 -3.34 33.80 28.07
CA GLY A 660 -3.94 34.94 28.77
C GLY A 660 -4.63 36.01 27.92
N LYS A 661 -5.02 35.73 26.66
CA LYS A 661 -5.69 36.72 25.78
C LYS A 661 -7.21 36.52 25.69
N ARG A 662 -7.96 37.62 25.56
CA ARG A 662 -9.43 37.63 25.39
C ARG A 662 -9.79 37.26 23.94
N GLN A 663 -10.76 36.38 23.79
CA GLN A 663 -11.04 35.72 22.52
C GLN A 663 -12.18 36.41 21.74
N ILE A 664 -11.92 36.73 20.48
CA ILE A 664 -12.96 36.97 19.46
C ILE A 664 -13.19 35.61 18.80
N ILE A 665 -14.43 35.13 18.80
CA ILE A 665 -14.77 33.83 18.20
C ILE A 665 -14.95 34.08 16.69
N PRO A 666 -14.07 33.55 15.83
CA PRO A 666 -14.24 33.66 14.39
C PRO A 666 -15.42 32.79 13.94
N ILE A 667 -16.10 33.20 12.87
CA ILE A 667 -17.17 32.41 12.24
C ILE A 667 -16.55 31.11 11.73
N MET A 668 -17.06 29.97 12.19
CA MET A 668 -16.51 28.66 11.83
C MET A 668 -16.89 28.32 10.39
N GLU A 669 -15.88 28.12 9.54
CA GLU A 669 -16.06 27.48 8.24
C GLU A 669 -16.40 25.99 8.41
N ASN A 670 -16.99 25.36 7.39
CA ASN A 670 -17.25 23.92 7.41
C ASN A 670 -15.92 23.15 7.38
N MET A 671 -15.56 22.49 8.49
CA MET A 671 -14.24 21.88 8.69
C MET A 671 -14.16 20.42 8.22
N THR A 672 -15.27 19.81 7.80
CA THR A 672 -15.34 18.38 7.45
C THR A 672 -14.46 18.01 6.25
N GLU A 673 -14.22 18.96 5.34
CA GLU A 673 -13.35 18.79 4.16
C GLU A 673 -11.84 18.79 4.50
N PHE A 674 -11.48 19.06 5.76
CA PHE A 674 -10.08 19.15 6.20
C PHE A 674 -9.70 18.10 7.27
N ILE A 675 -10.60 17.15 7.59
CA ILE A 675 -10.36 16.03 8.52
C ILE A 675 -10.12 14.76 7.69
N PHE A 676 -8.97 14.11 7.90
CA PHE A 676 -8.53 12.94 7.15
C PHE A 676 -8.04 11.85 8.10
N GLU A 677 -8.57 10.63 8.06
CA GLU A 677 -8.00 9.48 8.79
C GLU A 677 -6.98 8.71 7.92
N VAL A 678 -5.74 8.63 8.39
CA VAL A 678 -4.61 7.92 7.77
C VAL A 678 -4.46 6.52 8.40
N ARG A 679 -4.71 5.49 7.61
CA ARG A 679 -4.55 4.08 8.02
C ARG A 679 -3.06 3.68 8.05
N PRO A 680 -2.65 2.63 8.78
CA PRO A 680 -1.23 2.31 9.06
C PRO A 680 -0.32 2.01 7.83
N GLU A 681 -0.85 1.98 6.61
CA GLU A 681 -0.10 1.74 5.37
C GLU A 681 0.32 3.03 4.65
N ILE A 682 0.20 4.19 5.31
CA ILE A 682 0.86 5.38 4.81
C ILE A 682 1.66 6.04 5.94
N PRO A 683 2.96 5.76 6.08
CA PRO A 683 3.93 6.75 6.53
C PRO A 683 4.43 7.52 5.28
N LEU A 684 4.58 8.84 5.24
CA LEU A 684 4.53 9.89 6.24
C LEU A 684 4.28 11.23 5.51
N LEU A 685 3.43 12.08 6.09
CA LEU A 685 3.53 13.54 6.24
C LEU A 685 3.79 14.52 5.07
N GLU A 686 4.42 14.20 3.93
CA GLU A 686 4.83 15.26 2.97
C GLU A 686 3.77 15.65 1.91
N ASP A 687 2.99 14.71 1.37
CA ASP A 687 1.99 15.05 0.34
C ASP A 687 0.68 15.61 0.91
N LEU A 688 0.29 15.26 2.14
CA LEU A 688 -0.78 16.01 2.80
C LEU A 688 -0.34 17.43 3.17
N ALA A 689 0.97 17.68 3.35
CA ALA A 689 1.51 19.01 3.61
C ALA A 689 1.52 19.95 2.39
N GLN A 690 1.32 19.44 1.17
CA GLN A 690 1.20 20.29 -0.03
C GLN A 690 -0.25 20.55 -0.47
N GLN A 691 -1.23 19.86 0.15
CA GLN A 691 -2.67 20.06 -0.10
C GLN A 691 -3.38 20.93 0.97
N ILE A 692 -2.67 21.33 2.04
CA ILE A 692 -3.04 22.30 3.11
C ILE A 692 -2.48 23.68 2.76
#